data_AF-A0A482W772-F1
#
_entry.id   AF-A0A482W772-F1
#
_cell.length_a   1.000
_cell.length_b   1.000
_cell.length_c   1.000
_cell.angle_alpha   90.00
_cell.angle_beta   90.00
_cell.angle_gamma   90.00
#
_symmetry.space_group_name_H-M   'P 1'
#
loop_
_entity.id
_entity.type
_entity.pdbx_description
1 polymer ?
#
loop_
_entity_poly.entity_id
_entity_poly.type
_entity_poly.pdbx_seq_one_letter_code
_entity_poly.pdbx_strand_id
1 'polypeptide(L)'
;MARKADTVRTINVAVVGLSGMEKDKGHAGVGKSCLCNRFMRSHADDYNVDHISVLSQTDFSGRVVNNDHFLYWGEVIKTSEEGIDYQFSVIEQTEFIDDASFQPFKGGKMEPYIKRCAATKITSAEKLMYICKNQLGIEKEYEQKVLPDGKLNIDGFICVFDVSIVPSRSLEKQVEIVAAILNNLVKTKKPIVFVTTKNDDANELIVREADKLLQRKEYKGAIPLVETSAHDNVNVDLAFMLLAQIIDRSKVRSKIISYAEAARARKELMDVASEAFMRLIRLHVTDCRALWSHTVKKLNSHKEWIYFVQLFGLDGTQRLFRRHIKKLKDEQLAKRIAHYMELLPDVLHELVPDINTLTDSDWPSIQQYLKTHPDFSQYFYECPEDMPWTECELESDNEETRIPFDVLEISDAETVFKNHINVLQQEQKRLEWKKQFKQLLEDTGYVTPGKHLSEVRVLFMGRECFEALSEHDCQQIYDAHQRELIENAKHNFQELLLEHADLFYHFKSIAPTGTITQDDIKEITDVLQDDFRYKMLDRLDQDRKVMLFQHLGFIHCPIREHCPAFPNCMDALIERILATKAHRPSSWNHSNQWLISSDNNQLHLLILGADNLAENLAAKIRAQCEDDEYEIDCQFYSLDYRIINGDVSLPHNSFRTADFVPHGSFCVYSNAESFEYIRESLEKTLLSNLEQEDKLPFQGLPIVLMFLQDSYIEEKDVIKLREEGQSLADSLQCPFMDVCLDQISEEQLVSDALHQLVQSIHHRAGFLNIYQSVIECVEPDIRIIMCTFCGDSYSIENVLAPLLSHQCCFLSAERSIILETFLGDSKRKVEVIVSSFHGANAFRDELVHGFILVYSTKRKASLATLK
;
A
#
# COMPACT_ATOMS: atom_id res chain seq x y z
N MET A 1 43.18 -27.55 -55.70
CA MET A 1 44.30 -26.60 -55.89
C MET A 1 45.20 -26.72 -54.68
N ALA A 2 46.47 -27.10 -54.90
CA ALA A 2 47.43 -27.35 -53.82
C ALA A 2 47.73 -26.06 -53.04
N ARG A 3 47.41 -26.02 -51.75
CA ARG A 3 47.86 -24.97 -50.82
C ARG A 3 49.39 -25.07 -50.74
N LYS A 4 50.10 -24.08 -51.25
CA LYS A 4 51.51 -23.84 -50.90
C LYS A 4 51.58 -23.81 -49.37
N ALA A 5 52.53 -24.55 -48.80
CA ALA A 5 52.83 -24.43 -47.38
C ALA A 5 53.26 -22.99 -47.10
N ASP A 6 52.41 -22.23 -46.41
CA ASP A 6 52.71 -20.87 -45.97
C ASP A 6 53.80 -20.94 -44.90
N THR A 7 55.05 -20.78 -45.32
CA THR A 7 56.19 -20.60 -44.41
C THR A 7 56.03 -19.28 -43.67
N VAL A 8 55.67 -19.34 -42.40
CA VAL A 8 55.66 -18.19 -41.47
C VAL A 8 57.05 -17.56 -41.46
N ARG A 9 57.13 -16.25 -41.67
CA ARG A 9 58.43 -15.55 -41.78
C ARG A 9 58.91 -15.12 -40.40
N THR A 10 60.10 -15.57 -40.01
CA THR A 10 60.71 -15.20 -38.73
C THR A 10 61.44 -13.86 -38.83
N ILE A 11 61.12 -12.93 -37.94
CA ILE A 11 61.72 -11.58 -37.87
C ILE A 11 62.27 -11.36 -36.46
N ASN A 12 63.59 -11.20 -36.34
CA ASN A 12 64.23 -10.94 -35.06
C ASN A 12 64.45 -9.44 -34.86
N VAL A 13 63.81 -8.86 -33.84
CA VAL A 13 63.78 -7.41 -33.59
C VAL A 13 64.50 -7.08 -32.29
N ALA A 14 65.38 -6.07 -32.33
CA ALA A 14 65.91 -5.46 -31.13
C ALA A 14 65.31 -4.07 -30.91
N VAL A 15 64.68 -3.88 -29.75
CA VAL A 15 64.17 -2.59 -29.29
C VAL A 15 65.24 -1.89 -28.46
N VAL A 16 65.60 -0.67 -28.85
CA VAL A 16 66.73 0.11 -28.32
C VAL A 16 66.31 1.56 -28.08
N GLY A 17 67.00 2.29 -27.21
CA GLY A 17 66.71 3.68 -26.90
C GLY A 17 67.40 4.11 -25.61
N LEU A 18 67.25 5.35 -25.17
CA LEU A 18 67.92 5.83 -23.95
C LEU A 18 67.73 4.84 -22.77
N SER A 19 68.85 4.39 -22.21
CA SER A 19 68.93 3.40 -21.11
C SER A 19 70.18 3.70 -20.30
N GLY A 20 70.16 3.39 -19.01
CA GLY A 20 71.27 3.68 -18.10
C GLY A 20 70.78 4.04 -16.70
N MET A 21 71.65 4.75 -15.97
CA MET A 21 71.39 5.27 -14.63
C MET A 21 70.33 6.39 -14.65
N GLU A 22 69.75 6.66 -13.49
CA GLU A 22 68.76 7.74 -13.29
C GLU A 22 69.30 9.12 -13.72
N LYS A 23 70.60 9.38 -13.59
CA LYS A 23 71.23 10.62 -14.10
C LYS A 23 71.13 10.80 -15.62
N ASP A 24 70.98 9.70 -16.36
CA ASP A 24 70.96 9.67 -17.83
C ASP A 24 69.51 9.57 -18.33
N LYS A 25 68.73 8.65 -17.77
CA LYS A 25 67.33 8.41 -18.17
C LYS A 25 66.29 9.18 -17.35
N GLY A 26 66.66 9.90 -16.29
CA GLY A 26 65.70 10.49 -15.35
C GLY A 26 64.96 9.44 -14.51
N HIS A 27 63.89 9.87 -13.84
CA HIS A 27 63.12 9.02 -12.90
C HIS A 27 62.27 7.91 -13.58
N ALA A 28 62.11 7.96 -14.90
CA ALA A 28 61.34 6.97 -15.65
C ALA A 28 62.15 6.42 -16.84
N GLY A 29 61.80 5.24 -17.35
CA GLY A 29 62.33 4.76 -18.64
C GLY A 29 61.68 5.46 -19.83
N VAL A 30 62.26 5.28 -21.03
CA VAL A 30 61.68 5.79 -22.30
C VAL A 30 60.53 4.92 -22.85
N GLY A 31 60.07 3.91 -22.12
CA GLY A 31 58.94 3.07 -22.53
C GLY A 31 59.27 1.85 -23.41
N LYS A 32 60.56 1.43 -23.50
CA LYS A 32 60.97 0.21 -24.23
C LYS A 32 60.21 -1.04 -23.77
N SER A 33 60.23 -1.31 -22.46
CA SER A 33 59.60 -2.49 -21.88
C SER A 33 58.09 -2.48 -22.09
N CYS A 34 57.43 -1.35 -21.86
CA CYS A 34 55.99 -1.19 -22.11
C CYS A 34 55.64 -1.42 -23.59
N LEU A 35 56.43 -0.89 -24.53
CA LEU A 35 56.23 -1.09 -25.96
C LEU A 35 56.36 -2.57 -26.35
N CYS A 36 57.41 -3.25 -25.84
CA CYS A 36 57.60 -4.68 -26.07
C CYS A 36 56.46 -5.49 -25.46
N ASN A 37 56.10 -5.22 -24.20
CA ASN A 37 55.04 -5.94 -23.51
C ASN A 37 53.69 -5.81 -24.24
N ARG A 38 53.30 -4.60 -24.64
CA ARG A 38 52.05 -4.37 -25.37
C ARG A 38 52.03 -5.04 -26.74
N PHE A 39 53.17 -5.08 -27.43
CA PHE A 39 53.27 -5.77 -28.72
C PHE A 39 53.14 -7.29 -28.56
N MET A 40 53.85 -7.86 -27.58
CA MET A 40 53.80 -9.29 -27.29
C MET A 40 52.44 -9.73 -26.76
N ARG A 41 51.79 -8.89 -25.96
CA ARG A 41 50.50 -9.16 -25.34
C ARG A 41 49.56 -7.97 -25.53
N SER A 42 48.68 -8.09 -26.52
CA SER A 42 47.77 -7.03 -26.92
C SER A 42 46.57 -6.85 -25.99
N HIS A 43 46.21 -7.88 -25.20
CA HIS A 43 45.08 -7.80 -24.27
C HIS A 43 45.39 -6.88 -23.07
N ALA A 44 44.34 -6.29 -22.51
CA ALA A 44 44.45 -5.38 -21.38
C ALA A 44 45.03 -6.03 -20.12
N ASP A 45 44.51 -7.20 -19.73
CA ASP A 45 44.91 -7.90 -18.49
C ASP A 45 46.36 -8.42 -18.52
N ASP A 46 46.92 -8.61 -19.71
CA ASP A 46 48.27 -9.13 -19.90
C ASP A 46 49.35 -8.03 -19.95
N TYR A 47 48.93 -6.77 -19.93
CA TYR A 47 49.80 -5.60 -20.02
C TYR A 47 50.18 -5.08 -18.64
N ASN A 48 51.48 -4.94 -18.42
CA ASN A 48 52.07 -4.44 -17.19
C ASN A 48 52.68 -3.06 -17.44
N VAL A 49 52.43 -2.13 -16.52
CA VAL A 49 52.98 -0.76 -16.58
C VAL A 49 54.38 -0.71 -15.96
N ASP A 50 54.61 -1.51 -14.92
CA ASP A 50 55.85 -1.49 -14.15
C ASP A 50 56.84 -2.57 -14.61
N HIS A 51 57.95 -2.11 -15.18
CA HIS A 51 59.07 -2.96 -15.54
C HIS A 51 60.34 -2.52 -14.81
N ILE A 52 61.01 -3.49 -14.20
CA ILE A 52 62.19 -3.27 -13.35
C ILE A 52 63.44 -3.05 -14.20
N SER A 53 64.21 -2.04 -13.81
CA SER A 53 65.57 -1.78 -14.34
C SER A 53 66.63 -1.68 -13.25
N VAL A 54 66.19 -1.74 -11.98
CA VAL A 54 67.02 -1.87 -10.80
C VAL A 54 66.72 -3.25 -10.23
N LEU A 55 67.76 -4.06 -10.04
CA LEU A 55 67.66 -5.48 -9.69
C LEU A 55 68.62 -5.81 -8.56
N SER A 56 68.30 -6.85 -7.79
CA SER A 56 69.28 -7.48 -6.91
C SER A 56 70.29 -8.31 -7.72
N GLN A 57 71.45 -8.60 -7.14
CA GLN A 57 72.43 -9.51 -7.76
C GLN A 57 71.83 -10.89 -8.07
N THR A 58 70.93 -11.39 -7.21
CA THR A 58 70.23 -12.66 -7.41
C THR A 58 69.33 -12.63 -8.64
N ASP A 59 68.53 -11.57 -8.78
CA ASP A 59 67.62 -11.40 -9.93
C ASP A 59 68.39 -11.23 -11.24
N PHE A 60 69.49 -10.47 -11.21
CA PHE A 60 70.36 -10.28 -12.37
C PHE A 60 70.99 -11.59 -12.84
N SER A 61 71.30 -12.48 -11.90
CA SER A 61 71.93 -13.79 -12.18
C SER A 61 70.90 -14.89 -12.49
N GLY A 62 69.61 -14.64 -12.22
CA GLY A 62 68.50 -15.54 -12.54
C GLY A 62 68.34 -15.77 -14.04
N ARG A 63 67.72 -16.88 -14.44
CA ARG A 63 67.69 -17.33 -15.86
C ARG A 63 66.96 -16.39 -16.83
N VAL A 64 66.13 -15.47 -16.34
CA VAL A 64 65.42 -14.48 -17.17
C VAL A 64 66.38 -13.36 -17.61
N VAL A 65 67.07 -12.73 -16.65
CA VAL A 65 68.05 -11.67 -16.93
C VAL A 65 69.38 -12.28 -17.39
N ASN A 66 69.74 -13.43 -16.85
CA ASN A 66 70.83 -14.32 -17.26
C ASN A 66 72.20 -13.63 -17.36
N ASN A 67 72.48 -12.71 -16.43
CA ASN A 67 73.67 -11.86 -16.43
C ASN A 67 73.82 -10.95 -17.66
N ASP A 68 72.74 -10.72 -18.39
CA ASP A 68 72.71 -9.88 -19.58
C ASP A 68 72.06 -8.53 -19.32
N HIS A 69 72.47 -7.52 -20.09
CA HIS A 69 71.79 -6.22 -20.15
C HIS A 69 70.75 -6.16 -21.28
N PHE A 70 70.05 -7.27 -21.52
CA PHE A 70 68.91 -7.32 -22.43
C PHE A 70 67.85 -8.29 -21.90
N LEU A 71 66.59 -8.02 -22.25
CA LEU A 71 65.47 -8.93 -22.00
C LEU A 71 65.09 -9.64 -23.30
N TYR A 72 64.78 -10.92 -23.20
CA TYR A 72 64.12 -11.66 -24.27
C TYR A 72 62.62 -11.67 -23.98
N TRP A 73 61.83 -11.03 -24.83
CA TRP A 73 60.39 -10.87 -24.63
C TRP A 73 59.57 -12.04 -25.17
N GLY A 74 60.20 -12.96 -25.91
CA GLY A 74 59.56 -14.15 -26.46
C GLY A 74 59.32 -14.06 -27.96
N GLU A 75 58.37 -14.87 -28.43
CA GLU A 75 57.94 -14.88 -29.82
C GLU A 75 56.43 -14.72 -29.94
N VAL A 76 55.99 -13.94 -30.93
CA VAL A 76 54.57 -13.68 -31.22
C VAL A 76 54.34 -13.74 -32.71
N ILE A 77 53.21 -14.31 -33.13
CA ILE A 77 52.79 -14.30 -34.54
C ILE A 77 51.80 -13.16 -34.74
N LYS A 78 52.06 -12.31 -35.74
CA LYS A 78 51.16 -11.24 -36.17
C LYS A 78 50.87 -11.39 -37.65
N THR A 79 49.61 -11.23 -38.02
CA THR A 79 49.15 -11.29 -39.41
C THR A 79 49.05 -9.88 -39.97
N SER A 80 49.65 -9.66 -41.13
CA SER A 80 49.53 -8.39 -41.87
C SER A 80 48.15 -8.22 -42.51
N GLU A 81 47.82 -6.99 -42.94
CA GLU A 81 46.59 -6.70 -43.70
C GLU A 81 46.48 -7.51 -45.00
N GLU A 82 47.61 -7.96 -45.56
CA GLU A 82 47.66 -8.83 -46.75
C GLU A 82 47.46 -10.33 -46.43
N GLY A 83 47.28 -10.68 -45.15
CA GLY A 83 47.13 -12.06 -44.69
C GLY A 83 48.46 -12.81 -44.54
N ILE A 84 49.60 -12.13 -44.59
CA ILE A 84 50.93 -12.75 -44.37
C ILE A 84 51.22 -12.83 -42.88
N ASP A 85 51.56 -14.03 -42.41
CA ASP A 85 51.97 -14.29 -41.02
C ASP A 85 53.47 -14.06 -40.80
N TYR A 86 53.76 -13.23 -39.79
CA TYR A 86 55.09 -12.89 -39.31
C TYR A 86 55.28 -13.43 -37.89
N GLN A 87 56.30 -14.26 -37.68
CA GLN A 87 56.74 -14.66 -36.35
C GLN A 87 57.84 -13.73 -35.88
N PHE A 88 57.52 -12.85 -34.94
CA PHE A 88 58.48 -11.95 -34.34
C PHE A 88 59.18 -12.63 -33.17
N SER A 89 60.50 -12.48 -33.07
CA SER A 89 61.28 -12.74 -31.86
C SER A 89 61.83 -11.42 -31.36
N VAL A 90 61.44 -11.00 -30.16
CA VAL A 90 61.70 -9.63 -29.68
C VAL A 90 62.68 -9.64 -28.51
N ILE A 91 63.68 -8.78 -28.59
CA ILE A 91 64.55 -8.45 -27.46
C ILE A 91 64.51 -6.96 -27.16
N GLU A 92 64.73 -6.61 -25.90
CA GLU A 92 64.94 -5.25 -25.44
C GLU A 92 66.38 -5.08 -24.97
N GLN A 93 67.15 -4.20 -25.63
CA GLN A 93 68.45 -3.78 -25.14
C GLN A 93 68.28 -2.70 -24.09
N THR A 94 68.75 -2.96 -22.87
CA THR A 94 68.58 -2.06 -21.72
C THR A 94 69.88 -1.96 -20.92
N GLU A 95 69.81 -1.39 -19.73
CA GLU A 95 70.90 -1.39 -18.77
C GLU A 95 70.34 -1.58 -17.36
N PHE A 96 70.62 -2.75 -16.78
CA PHE A 96 70.26 -3.07 -15.40
C PHE A 96 71.24 -2.46 -14.41
N ILE A 97 70.68 -1.96 -13.31
CA ILE A 97 71.38 -1.29 -12.22
C ILE A 97 71.26 -2.17 -10.98
N ASP A 98 72.33 -2.30 -10.24
CA ASP A 98 72.37 -3.00 -8.95
C ASP A 98 71.67 -2.16 -7.86
N ASP A 99 70.75 -2.78 -7.13
CA ASP A 99 69.96 -2.13 -6.07
C ASP A 99 70.79 -1.74 -4.85
N ALA A 100 71.94 -2.39 -4.62
CA ALA A 100 72.85 -2.09 -3.53
C ALA A 100 73.80 -0.92 -3.86
N SER A 101 74.42 -0.93 -5.04
CA SER A 101 75.42 0.09 -5.44
C SER A 101 74.87 1.24 -6.28
N PHE A 102 73.66 1.11 -6.82
CA PHE A 102 73.08 2.02 -7.81
C PHE A 102 73.98 2.25 -9.03
N GLN A 103 74.85 1.29 -9.34
CA GLN A 103 75.70 1.28 -10.53
C GLN A 103 75.23 0.18 -11.50
N PRO A 104 75.48 0.32 -12.81
CA PRO A 104 75.22 -0.77 -13.74
C PRO A 104 75.98 -2.03 -13.34
N PHE A 105 75.32 -3.19 -13.42
CA PHE A 105 76.01 -4.48 -13.24
C PHE A 105 77.20 -4.57 -14.19
N LYS A 106 78.34 -5.09 -13.69
CA LYS A 106 79.57 -5.20 -14.48
C LYS A 106 79.84 -6.65 -14.86
N GLY A 107 79.44 -7.02 -16.07
CA GLY A 107 79.86 -8.28 -16.70
C GLY A 107 81.17 -8.11 -17.48
N GLY A 108 82.33 -8.36 -16.85
CA GLY A 108 83.63 -8.38 -17.53
C GLY A 108 83.97 -7.10 -18.34
N LYS A 109 84.58 -7.27 -19.54
CA LYS A 109 84.86 -6.16 -20.49
C LYS A 109 83.56 -5.72 -21.20
N MET A 110 82.64 -5.11 -20.46
CA MET A 110 81.37 -4.66 -21.01
C MET A 110 81.54 -3.36 -21.82
N GLU A 111 81.07 -3.37 -23.08
CA GLU A 111 81.00 -2.15 -23.88
C GLU A 111 79.93 -1.17 -23.36
N PRO A 112 80.11 0.15 -23.57
CA PRO A 112 79.08 1.14 -23.27
C PRO A 112 77.76 0.84 -24.00
N TYR A 113 76.62 1.15 -23.37
CA TYR A 113 75.29 0.90 -23.91
C TYR A 113 75.11 1.32 -25.38
N ILE A 114 75.59 2.52 -25.73
CA ILE A 114 75.47 3.12 -27.08
C ILE A 114 76.08 2.24 -28.19
N LYS A 115 77.10 1.42 -27.86
CA LYS A 115 77.67 0.43 -28.79
C LYS A 115 76.99 -0.93 -28.64
N ARG A 116 76.80 -1.39 -27.40
CA ARG A 116 76.19 -2.69 -27.07
C ARG A 116 74.81 -2.87 -27.68
N CYS A 117 73.97 -1.84 -27.64
CA CYS A 117 72.61 -1.90 -28.16
C CYS A 117 72.53 -2.11 -29.69
N ALA A 118 73.60 -1.84 -30.44
CA ALA A 118 73.70 -2.09 -31.88
C ALA A 118 74.19 -3.51 -32.24
N ALA A 119 74.36 -4.39 -31.25
CA ALA A 119 74.78 -5.77 -31.49
C ALA A 119 73.74 -6.53 -32.34
N THR A 120 74.20 -7.16 -33.42
CA THR A 120 73.36 -7.94 -34.33
C THR A 120 73.41 -9.44 -34.07
N LYS A 121 74.37 -9.91 -33.27
CA LYS A 121 74.50 -11.30 -32.85
C LYS A 121 74.38 -11.34 -31.33
N ILE A 122 73.31 -11.92 -30.84
CA ILE A 122 72.98 -12.00 -29.42
C ILE A 122 73.14 -13.44 -28.99
N THR A 123 73.83 -13.67 -27.88
CA THR A 123 74.11 -15.01 -27.37
C THR A 123 73.88 -15.03 -25.87
N SER A 124 72.97 -15.88 -25.42
CA SER A 124 72.70 -16.12 -24.01
C SER A 124 72.05 -17.50 -23.87
N ALA A 125 72.83 -18.48 -23.45
CA ALA A 125 72.37 -19.87 -23.32
C ALA A 125 71.36 -20.00 -22.18
N GLU A 126 70.30 -20.78 -22.40
CA GLU A 126 69.25 -21.06 -21.41
C GLU A 126 68.43 -19.85 -20.91
N LYS A 127 68.57 -18.69 -21.56
CA LYS A 127 67.85 -17.47 -21.22
C LYS A 127 66.34 -17.66 -21.35
N LEU A 128 65.60 -17.33 -20.30
CA LEU A 128 64.13 -17.41 -20.28
C LEU A 128 63.48 -16.12 -20.78
N MET A 129 62.31 -16.29 -21.38
CA MET A 129 61.40 -15.21 -21.75
C MET A 129 60.98 -14.41 -20.50
N TYR A 130 61.08 -13.10 -20.59
CA TYR A 130 60.61 -12.15 -19.60
C TYR A 130 59.11 -11.89 -19.77
N ILE A 131 58.37 -11.96 -18.67
CA ILE A 131 56.93 -11.76 -18.61
C ILE A 131 56.58 -10.45 -17.91
N CYS A 132 57.05 -10.27 -16.69
CA CYS A 132 56.83 -9.10 -15.84
C CYS A 132 57.84 -9.08 -14.69
N LYS A 133 57.85 -7.99 -13.89
CA LYS A 133 58.77 -7.86 -12.75
C LYS A 133 58.60 -8.95 -11.70
N ASN A 134 57.37 -9.40 -11.47
CA ASN A 134 57.01 -10.39 -10.46
C ASN A 134 57.51 -11.81 -10.80
N GLN A 135 57.99 -12.05 -12.02
CA GLN A 135 58.54 -13.33 -12.43
C GLN A 135 59.91 -13.63 -11.80
N LEU A 136 60.71 -12.59 -11.54
CA LEU A 136 62.09 -12.77 -11.07
C LEU A 136 62.10 -13.38 -9.67
N GLY A 137 62.90 -14.42 -9.47
CA GLY A 137 62.99 -15.17 -8.20
C GLY A 137 61.95 -16.27 -8.03
N ILE A 138 60.89 -16.29 -8.85
CA ILE A 138 59.85 -17.33 -8.87
C ILE A 138 59.57 -17.82 -10.30
N GLU A 139 60.61 -17.98 -11.12
CA GLU A 139 60.47 -18.26 -12.56
C GLU A 139 59.72 -19.56 -12.86
N LYS A 140 59.63 -20.47 -11.88
CA LYS A 140 58.93 -21.76 -12.01
C LYS A 140 57.40 -21.65 -12.02
N GLU A 141 56.84 -20.57 -11.48
CA GLU A 141 55.39 -20.33 -11.44
C GLU A 141 54.86 -19.74 -12.75
N TYR A 142 55.77 -19.36 -13.65
CA TYR A 142 55.49 -18.74 -14.94
C TYR A 142 55.87 -19.66 -16.10
N GLU A 143 55.37 -19.35 -17.31
CA GLU A 143 55.73 -20.08 -18.53
C GLU A 143 57.23 -20.00 -18.80
N GLN A 144 57.88 -21.18 -18.96
CA GLN A 144 59.32 -21.27 -19.21
C GLN A 144 59.64 -21.44 -20.69
N LYS A 145 59.55 -20.35 -21.46
CA LYS A 145 59.98 -20.32 -22.86
C LYS A 145 61.44 -19.87 -22.96
N VAL A 146 62.33 -20.75 -23.41
CA VAL A 146 63.76 -20.47 -23.56
C VAL A 146 64.05 -19.79 -24.90
N LEU A 147 65.07 -18.92 -24.95
CA LEU A 147 65.62 -18.38 -26.19
C LEU A 147 66.14 -19.52 -27.07
N PRO A 148 65.59 -19.72 -28.28
CA PRO A 148 65.98 -20.82 -29.16
C PRO A 148 67.50 -20.84 -29.42
N ASP A 149 68.11 -22.02 -29.29
CA ASP A 149 69.55 -22.27 -29.47
C ASP A 149 70.50 -21.36 -28.64
N GLY A 150 69.96 -20.60 -27.68
CA GLY A 150 70.69 -19.59 -26.93
C GLY A 150 71.28 -18.47 -27.78
N LYS A 151 70.82 -18.29 -29.02
CA LYS A 151 71.39 -17.34 -29.99
C LYS A 151 70.31 -16.68 -30.83
N LEU A 152 70.47 -15.39 -31.10
CA LEU A 152 69.54 -14.61 -31.93
C LEU A 152 70.32 -13.67 -32.87
N ASN A 153 69.98 -13.68 -34.15
CA ASN A 153 70.54 -12.74 -35.14
C ASN A 153 69.52 -11.67 -35.46
N ILE A 154 69.84 -10.40 -35.15
CA ILE A 154 68.90 -9.29 -35.32
C ILE A 154 68.75 -8.90 -36.80
N ASP A 155 67.50 -8.82 -37.24
CA ASP A 155 67.12 -8.47 -38.61
C ASP A 155 66.78 -7.00 -38.76
N GLY A 156 66.34 -6.34 -37.69
CA GLY A 156 66.08 -4.91 -37.66
C GLY A 156 65.95 -4.34 -36.25
N PHE A 157 65.91 -3.02 -36.18
CA PHE A 157 65.89 -2.27 -34.93
C PHE A 157 64.66 -1.38 -34.82
N ILE A 158 64.08 -1.31 -33.62
CA ILE A 158 63.15 -0.26 -33.23
C ILE A 158 63.89 0.67 -32.28
N CYS A 159 64.12 1.92 -32.70
CA CYS A 159 64.78 2.93 -31.88
C CYS A 159 63.72 3.84 -31.27
N VAL A 160 63.55 3.77 -29.95
CA VAL A 160 62.52 4.53 -29.24
C VAL A 160 63.02 5.88 -28.73
N PHE A 161 62.12 6.86 -28.68
CA PHE A 161 62.35 8.20 -28.18
C PHE A 161 61.14 8.67 -27.37
N ASP A 162 61.35 9.00 -26.10
CA ASP A 162 60.26 9.42 -25.22
C ASP A 162 59.90 10.89 -25.47
N VAL A 163 58.62 11.14 -25.75
CA VAL A 163 58.10 12.49 -25.99
C VAL A 163 57.35 13.09 -24.80
N SER A 164 57.26 12.39 -23.67
CA SER A 164 56.66 12.93 -22.44
C SER A 164 57.68 13.73 -21.61
N ILE A 165 57.17 14.55 -20.70
CA ILE A 165 58.03 15.26 -19.73
C ILE A 165 58.44 14.27 -18.65
N VAL A 166 59.75 14.05 -18.49
CA VAL A 166 60.30 13.20 -17.43
C VAL A 166 61.15 14.05 -16.50
N PRO A 167 60.84 14.09 -15.19
CA PRO A 167 61.68 14.81 -14.23
C PRO A 167 63.13 14.31 -14.26
N SER A 168 64.08 15.24 -14.11
CA SER A 168 65.51 14.96 -14.13
C SER A 168 66.08 14.42 -15.46
N ARG A 169 65.33 14.46 -16.58
CA ARG A 169 65.84 14.16 -17.92
C ARG A 169 65.92 15.44 -18.77
N SER A 170 67.12 15.78 -19.26
CA SER A 170 67.31 16.87 -20.23
C SER A 170 66.97 16.39 -21.64
N LEU A 171 66.23 17.21 -22.39
CA LEU A 171 65.89 16.96 -23.78
C LEU A 171 67.14 16.87 -24.66
N GLU A 172 68.10 17.78 -24.45
CA GLU A 172 69.36 17.85 -25.19
C GLU A 172 70.16 16.56 -25.03
N LYS A 173 70.27 16.06 -23.79
CA LYS A 173 70.95 14.79 -23.49
C LYS A 173 70.25 13.60 -24.14
N GLN A 174 68.91 13.55 -24.11
CA GLN A 174 68.16 12.48 -24.78
C GLN A 174 68.42 12.50 -26.30
N VAL A 175 68.37 13.67 -26.93
CA VAL A 175 68.66 13.85 -28.36
C VAL A 175 70.11 13.45 -28.70
N GLU A 176 71.08 13.82 -27.87
CA GLU A 176 72.49 13.47 -28.05
C GLU A 176 72.70 11.95 -28.00
N ILE A 177 72.21 11.30 -26.94
CA ILE A 177 72.37 9.85 -26.74
C ILE A 177 71.66 9.06 -27.84
N VAL A 178 70.42 9.44 -28.20
CA VAL A 178 69.68 8.75 -29.25
C VAL A 178 70.31 8.97 -30.63
N ALA A 179 70.84 10.16 -30.91
CA ALA A 179 71.62 10.39 -32.13
C ALA A 179 72.88 9.49 -32.18
N ALA A 180 73.56 9.30 -31.05
CA ALA A 180 74.72 8.41 -30.97
C ALA A 180 74.33 6.93 -31.17
N ILE A 181 73.19 6.50 -30.64
CA ILE A 181 72.61 5.17 -30.88
C ILE A 181 72.30 5.00 -32.36
N LEU A 182 71.53 5.91 -32.97
CA LEU A 182 71.17 5.86 -34.40
C LEU A 182 72.40 5.77 -35.31
N ASN A 183 73.45 6.55 -35.02
CA ASN A 183 74.71 6.49 -35.75
C ASN A 183 75.38 5.11 -35.71
N ASN A 184 75.24 4.36 -34.62
CA ASN A 184 75.74 2.98 -34.54
C ASN A 184 74.79 1.98 -35.23
N LEU A 185 73.47 2.17 -35.12
CA LEU A 185 72.49 1.33 -35.79
C LEU A 185 72.64 1.40 -37.32
N VAL A 186 72.80 2.60 -37.90
CA VAL A 186 72.95 2.78 -39.35
C VAL A 186 74.17 2.01 -39.88
N LYS A 187 75.27 1.94 -39.11
CA LYS A 187 76.49 1.19 -39.49
C LYS A 187 76.24 -0.32 -39.61
N THR A 188 75.22 -0.86 -38.95
CA THR A 188 74.86 -2.28 -39.04
C THR A 188 74.24 -2.65 -40.39
N LYS A 189 73.76 -1.66 -41.16
CA LYS A 189 73.00 -1.83 -42.41
C LYS A 189 71.69 -2.61 -42.27
N LYS A 190 71.20 -2.80 -41.03
CA LYS A 190 69.88 -3.37 -40.77
C LYS A 190 68.81 -2.28 -40.83
N PRO A 191 67.57 -2.58 -41.27
CA PRO A 191 66.45 -1.64 -41.21
C PRO A 191 66.20 -1.10 -39.80
N ILE A 192 65.78 0.16 -39.72
CA ILE A 192 65.48 0.85 -38.46
C ILE A 192 64.11 1.50 -38.62
N VAL A 193 63.25 1.36 -37.61
CA VAL A 193 62.07 2.19 -37.43
C VAL A 193 62.29 3.06 -36.18
N PHE A 194 62.09 4.36 -36.31
CA PHE A 194 62.15 5.28 -35.18
C PHE A 194 60.75 5.43 -34.59
N VAL A 195 60.63 5.30 -33.27
CA VAL A 195 59.34 5.26 -32.59
C VAL A 195 59.32 6.31 -31.50
N THR A 196 58.40 7.28 -31.57
CA THR A 196 58.11 8.11 -30.40
C THR A 196 57.17 7.34 -29.46
N THR A 197 57.48 7.34 -28.18
CA THR A 197 56.73 6.64 -27.12
C THR A 197 56.07 7.63 -26.19
N LYS A 198 55.00 7.17 -25.52
CA LYS A 198 54.19 7.98 -24.57
C LYS A 198 53.52 9.19 -25.21
N ASN A 199 53.00 9.01 -26.42
CA ASN A 199 52.30 10.08 -27.11
C ASN A 199 50.96 10.48 -26.45
N ASP A 200 50.47 9.65 -25.52
CA ASP A 200 49.33 9.95 -24.63
C ASP A 200 49.58 11.12 -23.68
N ASP A 201 50.84 11.41 -23.36
CA ASP A 201 51.28 12.54 -22.53
C ASP A 201 52.39 13.33 -23.25
N ALA A 202 52.26 13.48 -24.57
CA ALA A 202 53.26 14.11 -25.42
C ALA A 202 53.46 15.60 -25.09
N ASN A 203 54.71 16.05 -25.09
CA ASN A 203 55.05 17.46 -25.16
C ASN A 203 55.44 17.85 -26.59
N GLU A 204 54.73 18.82 -27.18
CA GLU A 204 54.97 19.25 -28.56
C GLU A 204 56.42 19.68 -28.85
N LEU A 205 57.12 20.29 -27.90
CA LEU A 205 58.51 20.70 -28.11
C LEU A 205 59.42 19.48 -28.27
N ILE A 206 59.20 18.44 -27.46
CA ILE A 206 59.97 17.20 -27.51
C ILE A 206 59.68 16.43 -28.81
N VAL A 207 58.41 16.37 -29.22
CA VAL A 207 58.01 15.78 -30.52
C VAL A 207 58.73 16.50 -31.68
N ARG A 208 58.73 17.83 -31.69
CA ARG A 208 59.43 18.62 -32.72
C ARG A 208 60.94 18.37 -32.75
N GLU A 209 61.59 18.17 -31.60
CA GLU A 209 63.02 17.82 -31.56
C GLU A 209 63.29 16.40 -32.07
N ALA A 210 62.39 15.44 -31.80
CA ALA A 210 62.46 14.09 -32.37
C ALA A 210 62.37 14.13 -33.92
N ASP A 211 61.45 14.93 -34.46
CA ASP A 211 61.34 15.16 -35.90
C ASP A 211 62.60 15.81 -36.47
N LYS A 212 63.10 16.88 -35.84
CA LYS A 212 64.34 17.56 -36.25
C LYS A 212 65.53 16.60 -36.27
N LEU A 213 65.62 15.68 -35.31
CA LEU A 213 66.65 14.65 -35.28
C LEU A 213 66.60 13.77 -36.54
N LEU A 214 65.42 13.32 -36.96
CA LEU A 214 65.26 12.51 -38.18
C LEU A 214 65.40 13.28 -39.49
N GLN A 215 65.23 14.61 -39.47
CA GLN A 215 65.49 15.46 -40.64
C GLN A 215 66.99 15.65 -40.94
N ARG A 216 67.90 15.18 -40.07
CA ARG A 216 69.34 15.17 -40.35
C ARG A 216 69.65 14.31 -41.58
N LYS A 217 70.66 14.71 -42.36
CA LYS A 217 70.98 14.13 -43.68
C LYS A 217 71.27 12.63 -43.62
N GLU A 218 71.76 12.15 -42.48
CA GLU A 218 72.10 10.75 -42.23
C GLU A 218 70.87 9.83 -42.13
N TYR A 219 69.70 10.36 -41.77
CA TYR A 219 68.51 9.57 -41.45
C TYR A 219 67.32 9.86 -42.37
N LYS A 220 67.25 11.09 -42.89
CA LYS A 220 66.12 11.60 -43.67
C LYS A 220 65.79 10.68 -44.85
N GLY A 221 64.55 10.17 -44.85
CA GLY A 221 64.03 9.27 -45.89
C GLY A 221 64.47 7.81 -45.78
N ALA A 222 65.47 7.50 -44.94
CA ALA A 222 65.92 6.13 -44.68
C ALA A 222 65.23 5.49 -43.47
N ILE A 223 64.91 6.30 -42.45
CA ILE A 223 64.31 5.83 -41.20
C ILE A 223 62.88 6.41 -41.08
N PRO A 224 61.83 5.58 -41.14
CA PRO A 224 60.47 6.04 -40.88
C PRO A 224 60.23 6.33 -39.38
N LEU A 225 59.34 7.28 -39.11
CA LEU A 225 58.86 7.66 -37.77
C LEU A 225 57.46 7.06 -37.54
N VAL A 226 57.23 6.43 -36.39
CA VAL A 226 55.90 5.98 -35.95
C VAL A 226 55.63 6.51 -34.54
N GLU A 227 54.50 7.17 -34.36
CA GLU A 227 54.08 7.71 -33.07
C GLU A 227 53.23 6.69 -32.31
N THR A 228 53.64 6.31 -31.11
CA THR A 228 53.02 5.22 -30.34
C THR A 228 52.67 5.60 -28.90
N SER A 229 51.65 4.91 -28.37
CA SER A 229 51.38 4.82 -26.94
C SER A 229 51.15 3.35 -26.57
N ALA A 230 51.96 2.82 -25.66
CA ALA A 230 51.77 1.47 -25.14
C ALA A 230 50.59 1.39 -24.15
N HIS A 231 50.35 2.47 -23.41
CA HIS A 231 49.24 2.56 -22.44
C HIS A 231 47.89 2.51 -23.15
N ASP A 232 47.72 3.34 -24.18
CA ASP A 232 46.48 3.41 -24.95
C ASP A 232 46.39 2.35 -26.07
N ASN A 233 47.47 1.59 -26.27
CA ASN A 233 47.64 0.62 -27.36
C ASN A 233 47.41 1.25 -28.75
N VAL A 234 48.12 2.34 -29.02
CA VAL A 234 48.05 3.10 -30.28
C VAL A 234 49.33 2.88 -31.08
N ASN A 235 49.18 2.45 -32.34
CA ASN A 235 50.25 2.22 -33.33
C ASN A 235 51.38 1.26 -32.91
N VAL A 236 51.24 0.52 -31.80
CA VAL A 236 52.27 -0.44 -31.34
C VAL A 236 52.52 -1.51 -32.40
N ASP A 237 51.47 -2.19 -32.86
CA ASP A 237 51.60 -3.21 -33.92
C ASP A 237 52.13 -2.61 -35.23
N LEU A 238 51.71 -1.38 -35.59
CA LEU A 238 52.16 -0.68 -36.79
C LEU A 238 53.69 -0.53 -36.82
N ALA A 239 54.33 -0.20 -35.70
CA ALA A 239 55.78 -0.02 -35.62
C ALA A 239 56.56 -1.30 -35.96
N PHE A 240 56.13 -2.45 -35.43
CA PHE A 240 56.77 -3.75 -35.67
C PHE A 240 56.44 -4.30 -37.05
N MET A 241 55.18 -4.16 -37.50
CA MET A 241 54.75 -4.62 -38.82
C MET A 241 55.43 -3.86 -39.95
N LEU A 242 55.59 -2.53 -39.80
CA LEU A 242 56.34 -1.71 -40.75
C LEU A 242 57.80 -2.16 -40.85
N LEU A 243 58.44 -2.47 -39.72
CA LEU A 243 59.81 -2.98 -39.70
C LEU A 243 59.92 -4.32 -40.45
N ALA A 244 59.02 -5.27 -40.17
CA ALA A 244 58.98 -6.56 -40.83
C ALA A 244 58.82 -6.43 -42.35
N GLN A 245 57.90 -5.58 -42.80
CA GLN A 245 57.69 -5.30 -44.23
C GLN A 245 58.92 -4.67 -44.91
N ILE A 246 59.69 -3.83 -44.19
CA ILE A 246 60.94 -3.26 -44.71
C ILE A 246 62.03 -4.35 -44.82
N ILE A 247 62.17 -5.22 -43.82
CA ILE A 247 63.12 -6.35 -43.82
C ILE A 247 62.81 -7.29 -44.99
N ASP A 248 61.54 -7.62 -45.16
CA ASP A 248 61.03 -8.49 -46.23
C ASP A 248 61.05 -7.86 -47.62
N ARG A 249 61.26 -6.55 -47.70
CA ARG A 249 61.11 -5.76 -48.93
C ARG A 249 59.73 -5.96 -49.57
N SER A 250 58.68 -5.95 -48.76
CA SER A 250 57.30 -6.03 -49.23
C SER A 250 57.00 -4.91 -50.23
N LYS A 251 56.18 -5.23 -51.25
CA LYS A 251 55.76 -4.28 -52.29
C LYS A 251 54.78 -3.25 -51.74
N VAL A 252 53.96 -3.66 -50.78
CA VAL A 252 53.02 -2.79 -50.07
C VAL A 252 53.51 -2.65 -48.64
N ARG A 253 53.60 -1.41 -48.18
CA ARG A 253 53.98 -1.08 -46.81
C ARG A 253 52.77 -0.48 -46.10
N SER A 254 52.62 -0.78 -44.82
CA SER A 254 51.59 -0.18 -43.97
C SER A 254 51.74 1.35 -44.00
N LYS A 255 50.60 2.01 -44.14
CA LYS A 255 50.55 3.48 -44.13
C LYS A 255 50.86 3.97 -42.73
N ILE A 256 51.82 4.88 -42.62
CA ILE A 256 52.08 5.59 -41.36
C ILE A 256 50.95 6.60 -41.15
N ILE A 257 50.23 6.44 -40.05
CA ILE A 257 49.16 7.35 -39.60
C ILE A 257 49.64 8.14 -38.38
N SER A 258 49.11 9.35 -38.20
CA SER A 258 49.44 10.16 -37.03
C SER A 258 48.86 9.56 -35.76
N TYR A 259 49.45 9.88 -34.61
CA TYR A 259 48.93 9.47 -33.30
C TYR A 259 47.48 9.95 -33.12
N ALA A 260 47.17 11.20 -33.49
CA ALA A 260 45.82 11.75 -33.32
C ALA A 260 44.75 11.04 -34.18
N GLU A 261 45.10 10.54 -35.36
CA GLU A 261 44.20 9.72 -36.18
C GLU A 261 44.02 8.32 -35.57
N ALA A 262 45.13 7.68 -35.21
CA ALA A 262 45.14 6.34 -34.63
C ALA A 262 44.44 6.27 -33.26
N ALA A 263 44.66 7.28 -32.40
CA ALA A 263 44.04 7.39 -31.08
C ALA A 263 42.53 7.60 -31.19
N ARG A 264 42.05 8.36 -32.19
CA ARG A 264 40.60 8.49 -32.47
C ARG A 264 39.99 7.16 -32.89
N ALA A 265 40.60 6.46 -33.85
CA ALA A 265 40.12 5.15 -34.28
C ALA A 265 40.13 4.12 -33.13
N ARG A 266 41.15 4.16 -32.26
CA ARG A 266 41.23 3.34 -31.05
C ARG A 266 40.10 3.65 -30.08
N LYS A 267 39.80 4.93 -29.84
CA LYS A 267 38.71 5.37 -28.98
C LYS A 267 37.34 4.94 -29.52
N GLU A 268 37.09 5.14 -30.81
CA GLU A 268 35.84 4.71 -31.46
C GLU A 268 35.61 3.19 -31.29
N LEU A 269 36.65 2.39 -31.47
CA LEU A 269 36.60 0.94 -31.25
C LEU A 269 36.26 0.60 -29.79
N MET A 270 36.85 1.31 -28.82
CA MET A 270 36.57 1.15 -27.39
C MET A 270 35.13 1.57 -27.03
N ASP A 271 34.62 2.63 -27.64
CA ASP A 271 33.25 3.12 -27.44
C ASP A 271 32.22 2.11 -27.98
N VAL A 272 32.43 1.57 -29.19
CA VAL A 272 31.57 0.53 -29.78
C VAL A 272 31.55 -0.73 -28.93
N ALA A 273 32.70 -1.18 -28.44
CA ALA A 273 32.77 -2.33 -27.53
C ALA A 273 32.03 -2.05 -26.21
N SER A 274 32.16 -0.84 -25.66
CA SER A 274 31.46 -0.42 -24.44
C SER A 274 29.96 -0.42 -24.61
N GLU A 275 29.45 0.11 -25.73
CA GLU A 275 28.02 0.10 -26.02
C GLU A 275 27.47 -1.32 -26.20
N ALA A 276 28.19 -2.18 -26.93
CA ALA A 276 27.81 -3.58 -27.12
C ALA A 276 27.72 -4.34 -25.79
N PHE A 277 28.71 -4.13 -24.90
CA PHE A 277 28.70 -4.73 -23.57
C PHE A 277 27.60 -4.13 -22.67
N MET A 278 27.40 -2.80 -22.69
CA MET A 278 26.30 -2.15 -21.95
C MET A 278 24.93 -2.68 -22.37
N ARG A 279 24.72 -2.97 -23.65
CA ARG A 279 23.51 -3.61 -24.14
C ARG A 279 23.38 -5.05 -23.63
N LEU A 280 24.47 -5.83 -23.65
CA LEU A 280 24.48 -7.20 -23.14
C LEU A 280 24.10 -7.25 -21.65
N ILE A 281 24.67 -6.39 -20.82
CA ILE A 281 24.37 -6.35 -19.38
C ILE A 281 22.94 -5.88 -19.11
N ARG A 282 22.43 -4.87 -19.83
CA ARG A 282 21.03 -4.42 -19.67
C ARG A 282 20.02 -5.52 -19.97
N LEU A 283 20.31 -6.38 -20.94
CA LEU A 283 19.43 -7.50 -21.31
C LEU A 283 19.45 -8.64 -20.29
N HIS A 284 20.60 -8.92 -19.67
CA HIS A 284 20.78 -10.12 -18.84
C HIS A 284 20.82 -9.86 -17.34
N VAL A 285 21.01 -8.60 -16.94
CA VAL A 285 21.15 -8.11 -15.57
C VAL A 285 20.13 -7.00 -15.36
N THR A 286 18.92 -7.41 -14.97
CA THR A 286 17.80 -6.53 -14.62
C THR A 286 17.65 -6.38 -13.11
N ASP A 287 18.14 -7.35 -12.34
CA ASP A 287 18.12 -7.36 -10.88
C ASP A 287 19.33 -6.57 -10.33
N CYS A 288 19.04 -5.57 -9.48
CA CYS A 288 20.06 -4.75 -8.82
C CYS A 288 20.84 -5.50 -7.74
N ARG A 289 20.38 -6.69 -7.32
CA ARG A 289 21.05 -7.59 -6.36
C ARG A 289 22.00 -8.58 -7.04
N ALA A 290 22.10 -8.54 -8.37
CA ALA A 290 22.92 -9.48 -9.12
C ALA A 290 24.41 -9.44 -8.69
N LEU A 291 24.96 -10.62 -8.41
CA LEU A 291 26.36 -10.78 -8.03
C LEU A 291 27.29 -10.87 -9.25
N TRP A 292 28.49 -10.30 -9.10
CA TRP A 292 29.53 -10.35 -10.15
C TRP A 292 29.88 -11.79 -10.53
N SER A 293 30.10 -12.67 -9.53
CA SER A 293 30.49 -14.07 -9.74
C SER A 293 29.47 -14.86 -10.57
N HIS A 294 28.17 -14.64 -10.35
CA HIS A 294 27.10 -15.27 -11.11
C HIS A 294 26.98 -14.67 -12.51
N THR A 295 27.09 -13.34 -12.61
CA THR A 295 27.00 -12.63 -13.89
C THR A 295 28.14 -13.04 -14.84
N VAL A 296 29.37 -13.16 -14.35
CA VAL A 296 30.52 -13.60 -15.15
C VAL A 296 30.26 -14.99 -15.74
N LYS A 297 29.77 -15.95 -14.94
CA LYS A 297 29.46 -17.31 -15.42
C LYS A 297 28.40 -17.31 -16.53
N LYS A 298 27.46 -16.37 -16.48
CA LYS A 298 26.38 -16.23 -17.47
C LYS A 298 26.87 -15.55 -18.75
N LEU A 299 27.74 -14.54 -18.64
CA LEU A 299 28.10 -13.68 -19.77
C LEU A 299 29.41 -14.06 -20.47
N ASN A 300 30.29 -14.85 -19.83
CA ASN A 300 31.65 -15.09 -20.34
C ASN A 300 31.75 -15.77 -21.71
N SER A 301 30.70 -16.46 -22.16
CA SER A 301 30.62 -17.13 -23.46
C SER A 301 30.22 -16.20 -24.60
N HIS A 302 29.69 -15.00 -24.29
CA HIS A 302 29.25 -14.05 -25.30
C HIS A 302 30.42 -13.34 -25.98
N LYS A 303 30.32 -13.13 -27.29
CA LYS A 303 31.39 -12.50 -28.08
C LYS A 303 31.66 -11.07 -27.62
N GLU A 304 30.61 -10.33 -27.29
CA GLU A 304 30.67 -8.96 -26.77
C GLU A 304 31.41 -8.90 -25.44
N TRP A 305 31.20 -9.88 -24.56
CA TRP A 305 31.95 -10.00 -23.31
C TRP A 305 33.44 -10.24 -23.58
N ILE A 306 33.75 -11.27 -24.36
CA ILE A 306 35.14 -11.67 -24.66
C ILE A 306 35.90 -10.49 -25.26
N TYR A 307 35.29 -9.81 -26.24
CA TYR A 307 35.89 -8.66 -26.90
C TYR A 307 36.08 -7.47 -25.96
N PHE A 308 35.09 -7.17 -25.11
CA PHE A 308 35.20 -6.09 -24.13
C PHE A 308 36.32 -6.35 -23.10
N VAL A 309 36.40 -7.58 -22.55
CA VAL A 309 37.46 -7.98 -21.61
C VAL A 309 38.85 -7.87 -22.27
N GLN A 310 39.00 -8.28 -23.53
CA GLN A 310 40.28 -8.12 -24.24
C GLN A 310 40.76 -6.66 -24.30
N LEU A 311 39.83 -5.71 -24.40
CA LEU A 311 40.13 -4.27 -24.54
C LEU A 311 40.28 -3.53 -23.21
N PHE A 312 39.47 -3.87 -22.20
CA PHE A 312 39.36 -3.14 -20.93
C PHE A 312 39.82 -3.92 -19.70
N GLY A 313 40.04 -5.23 -19.86
CA GLY A 313 40.38 -6.14 -18.78
C GLY A 313 39.19 -6.50 -17.90
N LEU A 314 39.41 -7.47 -17.01
CA LEU A 314 38.39 -7.90 -16.05
C LEU A 314 38.02 -6.77 -15.07
N ASP A 315 38.99 -5.97 -14.63
CA ASP A 315 38.75 -4.84 -13.74
C ASP A 315 37.92 -3.73 -14.40
N GLY A 316 38.18 -3.43 -15.68
CA GLY A 316 37.35 -2.50 -16.46
C GLY A 316 35.91 -3.00 -16.60
N THR A 317 35.77 -4.29 -16.87
CA THR A 317 34.46 -4.96 -17.00
C THR A 317 33.69 -4.94 -15.68
N GLN A 318 34.34 -5.26 -14.57
CA GLN A 318 33.72 -5.22 -13.25
C GLN A 318 33.31 -3.80 -12.85
N ARG A 319 34.13 -2.78 -13.14
CA ARG A 319 33.77 -1.38 -12.89
C ARG A 319 32.51 -0.98 -13.64
N LEU A 320 32.38 -1.35 -14.92
CA LEU A 320 31.21 -1.02 -15.72
C LEU A 320 29.96 -1.78 -15.25
N PHE A 321 30.11 -3.05 -14.86
CA PHE A 321 29.05 -3.81 -14.19
C PHE A 321 28.59 -3.15 -12.89
N ARG A 322 29.50 -2.77 -11.98
CA ARG A 322 29.16 -2.07 -10.73
C ARG A 322 28.42 -0.76 -10.99
N ARG A 323 28.80 -0.02 -12.03
CA ARG A 323 28.10 1.20 -12.45
C ARG A 323 26.67 0.91 -12.92
N HIS A 324 26.46 -0.17 -13.68
CA HIS A 324 25.12 -0.61 -14.09
C HIS A 324 24.26 -1.05 -12.90
N ILE A 325 24.82 -1.82 -11.96
CA ILE A 325 24.12 -2.21 -10.74
C ILE A 325 23.71 -0.99 -9.91
N LYS A 326 24.61 -0.03 -9.71
CA LYS A 326 24.28 1.23 -9.03
C LYS A 326 23.12 1.94 -9.71
N LYS A 327 23.16 2.03 -11.05
CA LYS A 327 22.09 2.65 -11.83
C LYS A 327 20.74 1.94 -11.63
N LEU A 328 20.71 0.60 -11.59
CA LEU A 328 19.49 -0.15 -11.32
C LEU A 328 18.95 0.12 -9.90
N LYS A 329 19.83 0.21 -8.89
CA LYS A 329 19.43 0.57 -7.52
C LYS A 329 18.80 1.97 -7.47
N ASP A 330 19.44 2.94 -8.11
CA ASP A 330 18.94 4.32 -8.17
C ASP A 330 17.56 4.38 -8.88
N GLU A 331 17.38 3.64 -9.98
CA GLU A 331 16.09 3.56 -10.72
C GLU A 331 14.99 2.87 -9.90
N GLN A 332 15.31 1.83 -9.14
CA GLN A 332 14.34 1.14 -8.28
C GLN A 332 13.92 2.02 -7.10
N LEU A 333 14.88 2.68 -6.45
CA LEU A 333 14.61 3.61 -5.36
C LEU A 333 13.73 4.78 -5.81
N ALA A 334 14.02 5.37 -6.98
CA ALA A 334 13.20 6.44 -7.55
C ALA A 334 11.74 6.00 -7.81
N LYS A 335 11.54 4.77 -8.28
CA LYS A 335 10.18 4.21 -8.46
C LYS A 335 9.44 4.03 -7.14
N ARG A 336 10.13 3.56 -6.09
CA ARG A 336 9.56 3.41 -4.75
C ARG A 336 9.18 4.76 -4.15
N ILE A 337 10.06 5.76 -4.22
CA ILE A 337 9.77 7.13 -3.78
C ILE A 337 8.53 7.67 -4.50
N ALA A 338 8.47 7.54 -5.83
CA ALA A 338 7.30 7.99 -6.60
C ALA A 338 6.01 7.31 -6.12
N HIS A 339 6.05 5.99 -5.91
CA HIS A 339 4.91 5.24 -5.37
C HIS A 339 4.50 5.72 -3.97
N TYR A 340 5.44 5.96 -3.06
CA TYR A 340 5.14 6.51 -1.73
C TYR A 340 4.53 7.91 -1.81
N MET A 341 4.97 8.75 -2.76
CA MET A 341 4.37 10.07 -2.99
C MET A 341 2.96 9.99 -3.58
N GLU A 342 2.60 8.90 -4.27
CA GLU A 342 1.23 8.65 -4.73
C GLU A 342 0.30 8.20 -3.59
N LEU A 343 0.81 7.43 -2.62
CA LEU A 343 0.05 6.96 -1.45
C LEU A 343 -0.10 8.01 -0.36
N LEU A 344 0.91 8.86 -0.18
CA LEU A 344 0.98 9.81 0.93
C LEU A 344 -0.25 10.77 1.04
N PRO A 345 -0.84 11.29 -0.06
CA PRO A 345 -2.05 12.12 0.04
C PRO A 345 -3.22 11.42 0.73
N ASP A 346 -3.48 10.15 0.39
CA ASP A 346 -4.57 9.38 0.98
C ASP A 346 -4.30 9.10 2.46
N VAL A 347 -3.05 8.75 2.79
CA VAL A 347 -2.61 8.58 4.20
C VAL A 347 -2.78 9.88 4.99
N LEU A 348 -2.43 11.03 4.42
CA LEU A 348 -2.61 12.32 5.06
C LEU A 348 -4.09 12.69 5.21
N HIS A 349 -4.98 12.26 4.31
CA HIS A 349 -6.41 12.48 4.45
C HIS A 349 -7.00 11.73 5.66
N GLU A 350 -6.56 10.48 5.88
CA GLU A 350 -7.00 9.67 7.02
C GLU A 350 -6.43 10.17 8.35
N LEU A 351 -5.13 10.49 8.40
CA LEU A 351 -4.45 10.90 9.63
C LEU A 351 -4.62 12.38 9.98
N VAL A 352 -4.91 13.22 8.97
CA VAL A 352 -5.05 14.68 9.10
C VAL A 352 -6.27 15.15 8.28
N PRO A 353 -7.50 14.89 8.76
CA PRO A 353 -8.72 15.21 8.01
C PRO A 353 -9.16 16.67 8.13
N ASP A 354 -8.64 17.41 9.10
CA ASP A 354 -9.09 18.75 9.45
C ASP A 354 -7.90 19.72 9.54
N ILE A 355 -8.14 21.00 9.24
CA ILE A 355 -7.08 22.02 9.29
C ILE A 355 -6.89 22.62 10.69
N ASN A 356 -7.89 22.51 11.57
CA ASN A 356 -7.85 23.13 12.89
C ASN A 356 -6.88 22.41 13.84
N THR A 357 -6.56 21.16 13.56
CA THR A 357 -5.59 20.34 14.32
C THR A 357 -4.15 20.82 14.14
N LEU A 358 -3.80 21.50 13.05
CA LEU A 358 -2.40 21.76 12.68
C LEU A 358 -2.09 23.18 12.18
N THR A 359 -3.01 24.14 12.34
CA THR A 359 -2.76 25.55 11.98
C THR A 359 -1.44 26.06 12.60
N ASP A 360 -0.54 26.54 11.73
CA ASP A 360 0.80 27.09 12.04
C ASP A 360 1.92 26.12 12.45
N SER A 361 1.76 24.81 12.21
CA SER A 361 2.85 23.83 12.45
C SER A 361 3.82 23.72 11.26
N ASP A 362 5.12 23.63 11.53
CA ASP A 362 6.15 23.33 10.53
C ASP A 362 6.21 21.83 10.21
N TRP A 363 6.77 21.48 9.05
CA TRP A 363 6.84 20.08 8.58
C TRP A 363 7.46 19.12 9.61
N PRO A 364 8.55 19.46 10.32
CA PRO A 364 9.08 18.61 11.39
C PRO A 364 8.09 18.34 12.53
N SER A 365 7.30 19.33 12.94
CA SER A 365 6.27 19.11 13.97
C SER A 365 5.17 18.15 13.47
N ILE A 366 4.85 18.20 12.17
CA ILE A 366 3.90 17.29 11.55
C ILE A 366 4.45 15.87 11.48
N GLN A 367 5.72 15.69 11.10
CA GLN A 367 6.36 14.38 11.11
C GLN A 367 6.31 13.77 12.52
N GLN A 368 6.56 14.57 13.56
CA GLN A 368 6.45 14.11 14.95
C GLN A 368 5.00 13.78 15.33
N TYR A 369 4.02 14.58 14.89
CA TYR A 369 2.61 14.30 15.10
C TYR A 369 2.20 12.96 14.48
N LEU A 370 2.54 12.75 13.20
CA LEU A 370 2.28 11.50 12.48
C LEU A 370 2.89 10.30 13.20
N LYS A 371 4.13 10.44 13.69
CA LYS A 371 4.83 9.40 14.46
C LYS A 371 4.11 9.01 15.75
N THR A 372 3.43 9.96 16.38
CA THR A 372 2.67 9.72 17.63
C THR A 372 1.21 9.33 17.40
N HIS A 373 0.75 9.28 16.14
CA HIS A 373 -0.63 8.97 15.82
C HIS A 373 -0.98 7.51 16.19
N PRO A 374 -2.16 7.21 16.74
CA PRO A 374 -2.56 5.84 17.10
C PRO A 374 -2.44 4.84 15.93
N ASP A 375 -2.81 5.28 14.73
CA ASP A 375 -2.79 4.45 13.52
C ASP A 375 -1.47 4.50 12.74
N PHE A 376 -0.38 5.01 13.35
CA PHE A 376 0.93 5.10 12.70
C PHE A 376 1.38 3.78 12.08
N SER A 377 1.25 2.68 12.82
CA SER A 377 1.74 1.35 12.41
C SER A 377 0.99 0.75 11.20
N GLN A 378 -0.20 1.28 10.88
CA GLN A 378 -0.99 0.88 9.72
C GLN A 378 -0.43 1.45 8.41
N TYR A 379 0.13 2.66 8.46
CA TYR A 379 0.57 3.40 7.26
C TYR A 379 2.08 3.57 7.16
N PHE A 380 2.78 3.60 8.29
CA PHE A 380 4.21 3.81 8.37
C PHE A 380 4.92 2.67 9.12
N TYR A 381 6.21 2.52 8.85
CA TYR A 381 7.10 1.67 9.62
C TYR A 381 8.44 2.37 9.86
N GLU A 382 9.15 1.95 10.90
CA GLU A 382 10.47 2.47 11.25
C GLU A 382 11.57 1.50 10.80
N CYS A 383 12.64 2.05 10.22
CA CYS A 383 13.81 1.28 9.87
C CYS A 383 14.73 1.11 11.10
N PRO A 384 15.49 -0.01 11.19
CA PRO A 384 16.48 -0.19 12.25
C PRO A 384 17.55 0.91 12.23
N GLU A 385 18.00 1.37 13.41
CA GLU A 385 19.01 2.45 13.52
C GLU A 385 20.33 2.17 12.79
N ASP A 386 20.67 0.90 12.60
CA ASP A 386 21.91 0.47 11.95
C ASP A 386 21.85 0.45 10.41
N MET A 387 20.67 0.69 9.79
CA MET A 387 20.49 0.59 8.34
C MET A 387 19.58 1.70 7.79
N PRO A 388 20.03 2.48 6.79
CA PRO A 388 19.18 3.49 6.18
C PRO A 388 18.00 2.84 5.45
N TRP A 389 16.84 3.49 5.45
CA TRP A 389 15.62 2.96 4.81
C TRP A 389 15.82 2.57 3.34
N THR A 390 16.68 3.28 2.62
CA THR A 390 17.04 2.96 1.24
C THR A 390 17.68 1.58 1.06
N GLU A 391 18.40 1.08 2.07
CA GLU A 391 19.00 -0.25 2.07
C GLU A 391 18.01 -1.31 2.55
N CYS A 392 17.20 -1.00 3.58
CA CYS A 392 16.12 -1.88 4.02
C CYS A 392 15.15 -2.21 2.87
N GLU A 393 14.81 -1.21 2.06
CA GLU A 393 13.90 -1.36 0.91
C GLU A 393 14.51 -2.20 -0.23
N LEU A 394 15.83 -2.14 -0.40
CA LEU A 394 16.53 -2.93 -1.42
C LEU A 394 16.74 -4.40 -0.99
N GLU A 395 16.66 -4.68 0.30
CA GLU A 395 16.79 -6.02 0.88
C GLU A 395 15.44 -6.69 1.14
N SER A 396 14.36 -5.91 1.31
CA SER A 396 13.00 -6.41 1.54
C SER A 396 12.41 -7.07 0.28
N ASP A 397 11.99 -8.33 0.41
CA ASP A 397 11.25 -9.04 -0.64
C ASP A 397 9.77 -8.58 -0.64
N ASN A 398 9.51 -7.48 -1.35
CA ASN A 398 8.26 -7.14 -2.06
C ASN A 398 6.86 -7.16 -1.39
N GLU A 399 6.71 -7.31 -0.08
CA GLU A 399 5.37 -7.32 0.56
C GLU A 399 5.07 -6.15 1.50
N GLU A 400 6.03 -5.26 1.75
CA GLU A 400 5.79 -4.09 2.60
C GLU A 400 5.08 -2.97 1.81
N THR A 401 3.82 -2.70 2.15
CA THR A 401 2.98 -1.67 1.52
C THR A 401 3.01 -0.34 2.26
N ARG A 402 3.57 -0.31 3.48
CA ARG A 402 3.67 0.88 4.32
C ARG A 402 4.81 1.79 3.87
N ILE A 403 4.72 3.07 4.21
CA ILE A 403 5.74 4.06 3.88
C ILE A 403 6.82 4.04 4.97
N PRO A 404 8.12 3.88 4.64
CA PRO A 404 9.16 4.07 5.64
C PRO A 404 9.12 5.49 6.18
N PHE A 405 9.09 5.66 7.51
CA PHE A 405 8.92 6.97 8.13
C PHE A 405 9.96 8.01 7.68
N ASP A 406 11.20 7.57 7.47
CA ASP A 406 12.31 8.40 6.99
C ASP A 406 12.07 9.00 5.59
N VAL A 407 11.16 8.45 4.79
CA VAL A 407 10.76 9.03 3.49
C VAL A 407 10.14 10.41 3.65
N LEU A 408 9.52 10.69 4.81
CA LEU A 408 8.97 12.02 5.11
C LEU A 408 10.04 13.10 5.21
N GLU A 409 11.32 12.75 5.38
CA GLU A 409 12.44 13.71 5.38
C GLU A 409 12.75 14.25 3.96
N ILE A 410 12.20 13.64 2.90
CA ILE A 410 12.40 14.08 1.53
C ILE A 410 11.57 15.34 1.25
N SER A 411 12.14 16.30 0.50
CA SER A 411 11.46 17.57 0.13
C SER A 411 10.11 17.39 -0.58
N ASP A 412 9.97 16.29 -1.30
CA ASP A 412 8.75 15.97 -2.06
C ASP A 412 7.59 15.65 -1.10
N ALA A 413 7.85 15.00 0.04
CA ALA A 413 6.84 14.71 1.06
C ALA A 413 6.29 16.01 1.68
N GLU A 414 7.16 16.99 1.98
CA GLU A 414 6.74 18.31 2.44
C GLU A 414 5.86 19.03 1.39
N THR A 415 6.18 18.85 0.11
CA THR A 415 5.40 19.44 -0.99
C THR A 415 4.01 18.79 -1.08
N VAL A 416 3.92 17.48 -0.96
CA VAL A 416 2.65 16.74 -0.90
C VAL A 416 1.80 17.22 0.29
N PHE A 417 2.40 17.39 1.46
CA PHE A 417 1.71 17.93 2.64
C PHE A 417 1.18 19.35 2.42
N LYS A 418 1.98 20.25 1.84
CA LYS A 418 1.52 21.62 1.50
C LYS A 418 0.33 21.59 0.54
N ASN A 419 0.33 20.68 -0.43
CA ASN A 419 -0.80 20.50 -1.33
C ASN A 419 -2.05 20.00 -0.60
N HIS A 420 -1.89 19.04 0.33
CA HIS A 420 -2.97 18.56 1.19
C HIS A 420 -3.62 19.69 2.00
N ILE A 421 -2.80 20.51 2.67
CA ILE A 421 -3.28 21.68 3.42
C ILE A 421 -4.05 22.66 2.50
N ASN A 422 -3.56 22.91 1.28
CA ASN A 422 -4.28 23.76 0.33
C ASN A 422 -5.66 23.20 -0.04
N VAL A 423 -5.79 21.87 -0.19
CA VAL A 423 -7.08 21.21 -0.44
C VAL A 423 -8.02 21.42 0.75
N LEU A 424 -7.56 21.15 1.97
CA LEU A 424 -8.36 21.35 3.19
C LEU A 424 -8.81 22.81 3.36
N GLN A 425 -7.94 23.78 3.07
CA GLN A 425 -8.30 25.21 3.10
C GLN A 425 -9.41 25.56 2.10
N GLN A 426 -9.36 25.00 0.90
CA GLN A 426 -10.38 25.23 -0.13
C GLN A 426 -11.72 24.62 0.28
N GLU A 427 -11.71 23.41 0.85
CA GLU A 427 -12.92 22.77 1.36
C GLU A 427 -13.55 23.54 2.51
N GLN A 428 -12.76 24.03 3.45
CA GLN A 428 -13.24 24.85 4.57
C GLN A 428 -13.90 26.14 4.06
N LYS A 429 -13.25 26.87 3.13
CA LYS A 429 -13.83 28.05 2.50
C LYS A 429 -15.12 27.74 1.74
N ARG A 430 -15.17 26.60 1.04
CA ARG A 430 -16.38 26.15 0.35
C ARG A 430 -17.53 25.93 1.34
N LEU A 431 -17.29 25.27 2.47
CA LEU A 431 -18.29 25.08 3.53
C LEU A 431 -18.77 26.42 4.11
N GLU A 432 -17.85 27.38 4.29
CA GLU A 432 -18.19 28.72 4.75
C GLU A 432 -19.10 29.45 3.76
N TRP A 433 -18.80 29.40 2.45
CA TRP A 433 -19.68 29.96 1.42
C TRP A 433 -21.05 29.29 1.39
N LYS A 434 -21.14 27.96 1.57
CA LYS A 434 -22.44 27.26 1.69
C LYS A 434 -23.28 27.83 2.84
N LYS A 435 -22.65 28.07 3.99
CA LYS A 435 -23.31 28.67 5.16
C LYS A 435 -23.76 30.11 4.89
N GLN A 436 -22.89 30.93 4.30
CA GLN A 436 -23.21 32.32 3.95
C GLN A 436 -24.33 32.41 2.89
N PHE A 437 -24.36 31.49 1.92
CA PHE A 437 -25.44 31.45 0.93
C PHE A 437 -26.77 31.07 1.57
N LYS A 438 -26.81 30.08 2.47
CA LYS A 438 -28.01 29.77 3.25
C LYS A 438 -28.52 30.99 4.01
N GLN A 439 -27.63 31.70 4.71
CA GLN A 439 -27.99 32.93 5.44
C GLN A 439 -28.55 34.02 4.50
N LEU A 440 -27.95 34.16 3.31
CA LEU A 440 -28.45 35.09 2.29
C LEU A 440 -29.88 34.74 1.82
N LEU A 441 -30.21 33.45 1.70
CA LEU A 441 -31.58 33.02 1.35
C LEU A 441 -32.58 33.44 2.44
N GLU A 442 -32.24 33.23 3.71
CA GLU A 442 -33.08 33.60 4.87
C GLU A 442 -33.32 35.12 4.94
N ASP A 443 -32.31 35.93 4.63
CA ASP A 443 -32.42 37.40 4.63
C ASP A 443 -33.19 37.93 3.40
N THR A 444 -33.20 37.18 2.30
CA THR A 444 -33.84 37.58 1.04
C THR A 444 -35.32 37.23 1.08
N GLY A 445 -36.13 38.02 1.80
CA GLY A 445 -37.58 37.81 1.99
C GLY A 445 -38.47 37.75 0.72
N TYR A 446 -37.87 37.74 -0.48
CA TYR A 446 -38.53 37.46 -1.77
C TYR A 446 -38.52 35.97 -2.16
N VAL A 447 -37.80 35.14 -1.40
CA VAL A 447 -37.86 33.67 -1.48
C VAL A 447 -39.12 33.22 -0.74
N THR A 448 -40.04 32.60 -1.47
CA THR A 448 -41.36 32.17 -0.94
C THR A 448 -41.58 30.69 -1.28
N PRO A 449 -42.43 29.98 -0.52
CA PRO A 449 -42.70 28.56 -0.77
C PRO A 449 -43.13 28.27 -2.21
N GLY A 450 -42.47 27.30 -2.86
CA GLY A 450 -42.80 26.87 -4.22
C GLY A 450 -42.26 27.80 -5.32
N LYS A 451 -41.37 28.74 -5.00
CA LYS A 451 -40.67 29.58 -5.99
C LYS A 451 -39.39 28.90 -6.46
N HIS A 452 -39.10 28.91 -7.76
CA HIS A 452 -37.89 28.29 -8.29
C HIS A 452 -36.66 29.21 -8.16
N LEU A 453 -35.47 28.62 -7.99
CA LEU A 453 -34.21 29.36 -7.93
C LEU A 453 -34.01 30.25 -9.17
N SER A 454 -34.40 29.77 -10.35
CA SER A 454 -34.32 30.53 -11.61
C SER A 454 -35.09 31.86 -11.58
N GLU A 455 -36.18 31.95 -10.82
CA GLU A 455 -37.00 33.16 -10.70
C GLU A 455 -36.39 34.21 -9.78
N VAL A 456 -35.55 33.79 -8.82
CA VAL A 456 -34.92 34.67 -7.83
C VAL A 456 -33.41 34.82 -8.03
N ARG A 457 -32.81 34.10 -8.98
CA ARG A 457 -31.36 34.03 -9.22
C ARG A 457 -30.70 35.40 -9.33
N VAL A 458 -31.36 36.35 -9.99
CA VAL A 458 -30.88 37.74 -10.16
C VAL A 458 -30.65 38.45 -8.83
N LEU A 459 -31.35 38.07 -7.76
CA LEU A 459 -31.18 38.66 -6.43
C LEU A 459 -29.86 38.28 -5.75
N PHE A 460 -29.22 37.19 -6.21
CA PHE A 460 -28.00 36.64 -5.62
C PHE A 460 -26.75 36.89 -6.47
N MET A 461 -26.91 37.35 -7.72
CA MET A 461 -25.79 37.68 -8.61
C MET A 461 -24.94 38.82 -8.02
N GLY A 462 -23.61 38.73 -8.13
CA GLY A 462 -22.67 39.67 -7.54
C GLY A 462 -22.35 39.44 -6.05
N ARG A 463 -22.84 38.35 -5.45
CA ARG A 463 -22.46 37.93 -4.09
C ARG A 463 -21.42 36.82 -4.13
N GLU A 464 -20.31 37.02 -3.43
CA GLU A 464 -19.19 36.08 -3.43
C GLU A 464 -19.60 34.66 -3.02
N CYS A 465 -20.45 34.51 -1.99
CA CYS A 465 -20.93 33.20 -1.54
C CYS A 465 -21.83 32.47 -2.56
N PHE A 466 -22.42 33.18 -3.52
CA PHE A 466 -23.21 32.59 -4.60
C PHE A 466 -22.37 32.30 -5.85
N GLU A 467 -21.42 33.19 -6.18
CA GLU A 467 -20.56 33.05 -7.36
C GLU A 467 -19.43 32.04 -7.16
N ALA A 468 -18.97 31.84 -5.93
CA ALA A 468 -17.89 30.90 -5.60
C ALA A 468 -18.37 29.43 -5.47
N LEU A 469 -19.69 29.21 -5.37
CA LEU A 469 -20.28 27.87 -5.29
C LEU A 469 -20.64 27.33 -6.68
N SER A 470 -20.63 26.01 -6.83
CA SER A 470 -21.10 25.37 -8.06
C SER A 470 -22.63 25.53 -8.22
N GLU A 471 -23.12 25.49 -9.47
CA GLU A 471 -24.58 25.57 -9.74
C GLU A 471 -25.35 24.45 -9.02
N HIS A 472 -24.75 23.25 -8.93
CA HIS A 472 -25.30 22.13 -8.20
C HIS A 472 -25.35 22.39 -6.68
N ASP A 473 -24.28 22.90 -6.07
CA ASP A 473 -24.27 23.26 -4.64
C ASP A 473 -25.32 24.33 -4.33
N CYS A 474 -25.44 25.36 -5.17
CA CYS A 474 -26.45 26.41 -5.03
C CYS A 474 -27.87 25.84 -5.12
N GLN A 475 -28.14 24.96 -6.08
CA GLN A 475 -29.45 24.32 -6.25
C GLN A 475 -29.80 23.45 -5.03
N GLN A 476 -28.85 22.64 -4.54
CA GLN A 476 -29.06 21.80 -3.36
C GLN A 476 -29.38 22.62 -2.10
N ILE A 477 -28.64 23.71 -1.85
CA ILE A 477 -28.89 24.60 -0.71
C ILE A 477 -30.27 25.26 -0.84
N TYR A 478 -30.61 25.72 -2.05
CA TYR A 478 -31.90 26.33 -2.32
C TYR A 478 -33.06 25.35 -2.12
N ASP A 479 -32.94 24.12 -2.61
CA ASP A 479 -33.97 23.09 -2.47
C ASP A 479 -34.15 22.65 -1.01
N ALA A 480 -33.06 22.58 -0.23
CA ALA A 480 -33.14 22.36 1.21
C ALA A 480 -33.90 23.50 1.92
N HIS A 481 -33.59 24.75 1.58
CA HIS A 481 -34.27 25.91 2.14
C HIS A 481 -35.75 26.01 1.70
N GLN A 482 -36.06 25.69 0.44
CA GLN A 482 -37.44 25.60 -0.06
C GLN A 482 -38.25 24.54 0.68
N ARG A 483 -37.68 23.35 0.94
CA ARG A 483 -38.35 22.34 1.76
C ARG A 483 -38.71 22.87 3.15
N GLU A 484 -37.79 23.57 3.82
CA GLU A 484 -38.05 24.19 5.12
C GLU A 484 -39.18 25.24 5.06
N LEU A 485 -39.16 26.12 4.06
CA LEU A 485 -40.21 27.12 3.85
C LEU A 485 -41.58 26.48 3.56
N ILE A 486 -41.62 25.42 2.75
CA ILE A 486 -42.84 24.70 2.39
C ILE A 486 -43.43 24.01 3.63
N GLU A 487 -42.63 23.29 4.40
CA GLU A 487 -43.09 22.63 5.63
C GLU A 487 -43.59 23.64 6.66
N ASN A 488 -42.89 24.77 6.83
CA ASN A 488 -43.36 25.86 7.69
C ASN A 488 -44.69 26.45 7.20
N ALA A 489 -44.88 26.63 5.89
CA ALA A 489 -46.13 27.12 5.32
C ALA A 489 -47.29 26.13 5.50
N LYS A 490 -47.03 24.82 5.30
CA LYS A 490 -47.98 23.74 5.55
C LYS A 490 -48.40 23.70 7.03
N HIS A 491 -47.45 23.78 7.95
CA HIS A 491 -47.74 23.84 9.39
C HIS A 491 -48.62 25.04 9.75
N ASN A 492 -48.32 26.23 9.23
CA ASN A 492 -49.14 27.43 9.44
C ASN A 492 -50.56 27.27 8.89
N PHE A 493 -50.73 26.63 7.74
CA PHE A 493 -52.05 26.32 7.19
C PHE A 493 -52.81 25.30 8.05
N GLN A 494 -52.13 24.28 8.58
CA GLN A 494 -52.72 23.32 9.50
C GLN A 494 -53.23 23.98 10.79
N GLU A 495 -52.47 24.93 11.35
CA GLU A 495 -52.91 25.73 12.51
C GLU A 495 -54.13 26.60 12.16
N LEU A 496 -54.18 27.19 10.96
CA LEU A 496 -55.35 27.94 10.50
C LEU A 496 -56.61 27.06 10.45
N LEU A 497 -56.51 25.83 9.94
CA LEU A 497 -57.62 24.88 9.91
C LEU A 497 -58.13 24.55 11.33
N LEU A 498 -57.20 24.30 12.26
CA LEU A 498 -57.54 23.97 13.66
C LEU A 498 -58.12 25.18 14.42
N GLU A 499 -57.71 26.41 14.11
CA GLU A 499 -58.29 27.64 14.67
C GLU A 499 -59.75 27.85 14.24
N HIS A 500 -60.15 27.28 13.11
CA HIS A 500 -61.49 27.34 12.53
C HIS A 500 -62.21 25.99 12.60
N ALA A 501 -61.99 25.23 13.69
CA ALA A 501 -62.62 23.92 13.92
C ALA A 501 -64.16 23.96 13.84
N ASP A 502 -64.76 25.13 14.13
CA ASP A 502 -66.19 25.39 14.06
C ASP A 502 -66.79 25.21 12.66
N LEU A 503 -66.04 25.56 11.63
CA LEU A 503 -66.43 25.34 10.23
C LEU A 503 -66.69 23.86 9.93
N PHE A 504 -66.11 22.96 10.72
CA PHE A 504 -66.11 21.55 10.41
C PHE A 504 -67.01 20.70 11.32
N TYR A 505 -67.59 21.25 12.39
CA TYR A 505 -68.38 20.48 13.37
C TYR A 505 -69.61 19.78 12.77
N HIS A 506 -70.26 20.37 11.77
CA HIS A 506 -71.45 19.81 11.16
C HIS A 506 -71.15 18.59 10.28
N PHE A 507 -69.90 18.40 9.83
CA PHE A 507 -69.48 17.18 9.15
C PHE A 507 -69.30 15.99 10.11
N LYS A 508 -69.15 16.25 11.43
CA LYS A 508 -69.04 15.20 12.46
C LYS A 508 -70.35 14.44 12.71
N SER A 509 -71.50 15.06 12.43
CA SER A 509 -72.85 14.49 12.68
C SER A 509 -73.52 13.90 11.44
N ILE A 510 -72.92 14.08 10.26
CA ILE A 510 -73.36 13.44 9.03
C ILE A 510 -72.89 11.98 9.09
N ALA A 511 -73.83 11.04 9.14
CA ALA A 511 -73.59 9.59 9.13
C ALA A 511 -72.57 9.19 8.02
N PRO A 512 -71.89 8.04 8.11
CA PRO A 512 -70.77 7.67 7.20
C PRO A 512 -71.13 7.52 5.70
N THR A 513 -72.34 7.91 5.30
CA THR A 513 -72.89 7.91 3.96
C THR A 513 -73.14 9.30 3.36
N GLY A 514 -72.96 10.40 4.11
CA GLY A 514 -73.09 11.74 3.52
C GLY A 514 -71.84 12.15 2.75
N THR A 515 -72.01 12.55 1.49
CA THR A 515 -70.92 12.99 0.62
C THR A 515 -70.65 14.48 0.84
N ILE A 516 -69.41 14.86 1.18
CA ILE A 516 -68.96 16.26 1.19
C ILE A 516 -69.09 16.82 -0.24
N THR A 517 -69.81 17.92 -0.40
CA THR A 517 -70.09 18.52 -1.71
C THR A 517 -69.05 19.59 -2.08
N GLN A 518 -69.02 20.00 -3.35
CA GLN A 518 -68.16 21.12 -3.78
C GLN A 518 -68.60 22.46 -3.19
N ASP A 519 -69.89 22.62 -2.85
CA ASP A 519 -70.40 23.82 -2.21
C ASP A 519 -69.89 23.95 -0.76
N ASP A 520 -69.77 22.83 -0.05
CA ASP A 520 -69.20 22.78 1.31
C ASP A 520 -67.72 23.22 1.34
N ILE A 521 -66.93 22.73 0.37
CA ILE A 521 -65.51 23.12 0.22
C ILE A 521 -65.39 24.60 -0.11
N LYS A 522 -66.31 25.13 -0.92
CA LYS A 522 -66.36 26.54 -1.29
C LYS A 522 -66.67 27.41 -0.07
N GLU A 523 -67.62 27.02 0.78
CA GLU A 523 -67.93 27.74 2.01
C GLU A 523 -66.73 27.83 2.96
N ILE A 524 -66.02 26.71 3.16
CA ILE A 524 -64.79 26.69 3.96
C ILE A 524 -63.73 27.61 3.34
N THR A 525 -63.55 27.53 2.01
CA THR A 525 -62.55 28.34 1.29
C THR A 525 -62.87 29.83 1.37
N ASP A 526 -64.14 30.21 1.26
CA ASP A 526 -64.57 31.62 1.26
C ASP A 526 -64.25 32.30 2.60
N VAL A 527 -64.23 31.55 3.71
CA VAL A 527 -63.83 32.04 5.03
C VAL A 527 -62.31 32.12 5.19
N LEU A 528 -61.56 31.13 4.68
CA LEU A 528 -60.11 31.03 4.92
C LEU A 528 -59.26 31.85 3.94
N GLN A 529 -59.76 32.16 2.74
CA GLN A 529 -58.98 32.73 1.63
C GLN A 529 -58.30 34.07 1.94
N ASP A 530 -58.81 34.84 2.90
CA ASP A 530 -58.26 36.15 3.24
C ASP A 530 -57.07 36.09 4.21
N ASP A 531 -56.89 34.98 4.94
CA ASP A 531 -55.78 34.81 5.90
C ASP A 531 -54.43 34.70 5.17
N PHE A 532 -53.42 35.36 5.71
CA PHE A 532 -52.07 35.34 5.12
C PHE A 532 -51.50 33.92 5.03
N ARG A 533 -51.78 33.04 6.00
CA ARG A 533 -51.32 31.65 6.02
C ARG A 533 -51.94 30.83 4.90
N TYR A 534 -53.17 31.16 4.48
CA TYR A 534 -53.80 30.57 3.30
C TYR A 534 -53.06 30.99 2.01
N LYS A 535 -52.73 32.28 1.91
CA LYS A 535 -52.03 32.88 0.76
C LYS A 535 -50.57 32.43 0.63
N MET A 536 -49.91 32.04 1.74
CA MET A 536 -48.56 31.48 1.72
C MET A 536 -48.44 30.23 0.83
N LEU A 537 -49.54 29.50 0.61
CA LEU A 537 -49.60 28.30 -0.21
C LEU A 537 -50.19 28.55 -1.61
N ASP A 538 -50.25 29.79 -2.10
CA ASP A 538 -50.86 30.10 -3.41
C ASP A 538 -50.20 29.40 -4.59
N ARG A 539 -48.89 29.12 -4.50
CA ARG A 539 -48.14 28.34 -5.50
C ARG A 539 -48.23 26.83 -5.28
N LEU A 540 -48.80 26.40 -4.16
CA LEU A 540 -48.92 25.02 -3.70
C LEU A 540 -50.40 24.67 -3.53
N ASP A 541 -51.23 25.03 -4.52
CA ASP A 541 -52.69 24.89 -4.45
C ASP A 541 -53.12 23.43 -4.30
N GLN A 542 -52.36 22.50 -4.91
CA GLN A 542 -52.58 21.07 -4.81
C GLN A 542 -52.31 20.57 -3.38
N ASP A 543 -51.16 20.93 -2.79
CA ASP A 543 -50.85 20.60 -1.39
C ASP A 543 -51.91 21.17 -0.44
N ARG A 544 -52.32 22.43 -0.64
CA ARG A 544 -53.35 23.08 0.16
C ARG A 544 -54.68 22.31 0.11
N LYS A 545 -55.12 21.87 -1.08
CA LYS A 545 -56.32 21.04 -1.26
C LYS A 545 -56.18 19.68 -0.56
N VAL A 546 -55.04 19.03 -0.70
CA VAL A 546 -54.77 17.73 -0.06
C VAL A 546 -54.82 17.87 1.46
N MET A 547 -54.19 18.89 2.05
CA MET A 547 -54.24 19.14 3.49
C MET A 547 -55.66 19.40 3.99
N LEU A 548 -56.46 20.16 3.23
CA LEU A 548 -57.87 20.38 3.55
C LEU A 548 -58.66 19.06 3.54
N PHE A 549 -58.47 18.21 2.52
CA PHE A 549 -59.14 16.90 2.44
C PHE A 549 -58.68 15.94 3.53
N GLN A 550 -57.40 15.93 3.87
CA GLN A 550 -56.87 15.15 4.98
C GLN A 550 -57.49 15.60 6.31
N HIS A 551 -57.61 16.91 6.51
CA HIS A 551 -58.25 17.46 7.70
C HIS A 551 -59.73 17.07 7.79
N LEU A 552 -60.47 17.17 6.68
CA LEU A 552 -61.87 16.70 6.61
C LEU A 552 -61.98 15.19 6.88
N GLY A 553 -61.10 14.38 6.29
CA GLY A 553 -61.03 12.94 6.54
C GLY A 553 -60.75 12.61 8.00
N PHE A 554 -59.84 13.34 8.63
CA PHE A 554 -59.53 13.21 10.06
C PHE A 554 -60.72 13.59 10.96
N ILE A 555 -61.48 14.62 10.61
CA ILE A 555 -62.67 15.02 11.38
C ILE A 555 -63.77 13.95 11.32
N HIS A 556 -63.93 13.29 10.16
CA HIS A 556 -64.86 12.17 10.01
C HIS A 556 -64.39 10.90 10.73
N CYS A 557 -63.10 10.57 10.63
CA CYS A 557 -62.51 9.38 11.21
C CYS A 557 -61.23 9.74 11.98
N PRO A 558 -61.36 10.19 13.25
CA PRO A 558 -60.24 10.66 14.06
C PRO A 558 -59.40 9.50 14.58
N ILE A 559 -58.62 8.88 13.71
CA ILE A 559 -57.63 7.86 14.07
C ILE A 559 -56.24 8.48 14.24
N ARG A 560 -55.40 7.83 15.04
CA ARG A 560 -54.07 8.30 15.43
C ARG A 560 -53.18 8.58 14.22
N GLU A 561 -53.24 7.72 13.21
CA GLU A 561 -52.42 7.73 12.00
C GLU A 561 -52.76 8.91 11.07
N HIS A 562 -54.00 9.42 11.16
CA HIS A 562 -54.46 10.59 10.41
C HIS A 562 -54.42 11.89 11.23
N CYS A 563 -53.90 11.84 12.45
CA CYS A 563 -53.77 13.03 13.28
C CYS A 563 -52.80 14.03 12.63
N PRO A 564 -53.14 15.33 12.55
CA PRO A 564 -52.23 16.35 12.02
C PRO A 564 -50.89 16.46 12.75
N ALA A 565 -50.78 15.91 13.96
CA ALA A 565 -49.56 15.88 14.75
C ALA A 565 -48.78 14.56 14.61
N PHE A 566 -49.25 13.55 13.85
CA PHE A 566 -48.57 12.26 13.68
C PHE A 566 -47.14 12.46 13.12
N PRO A 567 -46.11 11.75 13.62
CA PRO A 567 -46.13 10.71 14.66
C PRO A 567 -46.20 11.23 16.11
N ASN A 568 -46.07 12.53 16.33
CA ASN A 568 -46.14 13.21 17.63
C ASN A 568 -47.59 13.38 18.15
N CYS A 569 -48.51 12.51 17.75
CA CYS A 569 -49.86 12.49 18.28
C CYS A 569 -49.81 12.24 19.78
N MET A 570 -50.61 12.97 20.57
CA MET A 570 -50.58 12.83 22.03
C MET A 570 -50.96 11.41 22.47
N ASP A 571 -51.87 10.73 21.78
CA ASP A 571 -52.20 9.33 22.09
C ASP A 571 -50.96 8.41 21.96
N ALA A 572 -50.14 8.60 20.92
CA ALA A 572 -48.90 7.84 20.72
C ALA A 572 -47.84 8.16 21.79
N LEU A 573 -47.70 9.45 22.14
CA LEU A 573 -46.78 9.89 23.18
C LEU A 573 -47.20 9.39 24.57
N ILE A 574 -48.50 9.42 24.87
CA ILE A 574 -49.08 8.93 26.13
C ILE A 574 -48.80 7.42 26.27
N GLU A 575 -49.10 6.62 25.25
CA GLU A 575 -48.81 5.18 25.23
C GLU A 575 -47.33 4.91 25.55
N ARG A 576 -46.42 5.63 24.87
CA ARG A 576 -44.97 5.48 25.08
C ARG A 576 -44.56 5.85 26.51
N ILE A 577 -45.04 6.99 27.03
CA ILE A 577 -44.66 7.48 28.36
C ILE A 577 -45.21 6.57 29.46
N LEU A 578 -46.46 6.14 29.35
CA LEU A 578 -47.07 5.22 30.30
C LEU A 578 -46.37 3.85 30.27
N ALA A 579 -45.99 3.36 29.10
CA ALA A 579 -45.24 2.11 28.98
C ALA A 579 -43.86 2.17 29.67
N THR A 580 -43.17 3.31 29.64
CA THR A 580 -41.81 3.48 30.19
C THR A 580 -41.79 3.94 31.65
N LYS A 581 -42.71 4.82 32.07
CA LYS A 581 -42.62 5.57 33.35
C LYS A 581 -43.68 5.20 34.38
N ALA A 582 -44.77 4.50 34.03
CA ALA A 582 -45.76 4.09 35.01
C ALA A 582 -45.22 2.92 35.86
N HIS A 583 -45.40 3.00 37.18
CA HIS A 583 -45.01 1.92 38.08
C HIS A 583 -45.86 0.68 37.78
N ARG A 584 -45.19 -0.41 37.38
CA ARG A 584 -45.81 -1.74 37.28
C ARG A 584 -45.63 -2.45 38.62
N PRO A 585 -46.65 -3.12 39.17
CA PRO A 585 -46.47 -4.00 40.33
C PRO A 585 -45.31 -4.97 40.06
N SER A 586 -44.49 -5.29 41.07
CA SER A 586 -43.30 -6.13 40.91
C SER A 586 -43.56 -7.50 40.25
N SER A 587 -44.80 -7.99 40.31
CA SER A 587 -45.29 -9.17 39.60
C SER A 587 -45.41 -9.03 38.07
N TRP A 588 -45.26 -7.83 37.51
CA TRP A 588 -45.32 -7.54 36.06
C TRP A 588 -43.95 -7.29 35.40
N ASN A 589 -42.87 -7.22 36.19
CA ASN A 589 -41.53 -6.94 35.67
C ASN A 589 -40.72 -8.18 35.25
N HIS A 590 -41.18 -9.40 35.56
CA HIS A 590 -40.49 -10.63 35.15
C HIS A 590 -40.88 -11.13 33.74
N SER A 591 -41.93 -10.58 33.11
CA SER A 591 -42.51 -11.11 31.87
C SER A 591 -42.09 -10.43 30.57
N ASN A 592 -41.26 -9.37 30.63
CA ASN A 592 -40.77 -8.65 29.45
C ASN A 592 -39.41 -9.12 28.92
N GLN A 593 -38.82 -10.18 29.50
CA GLN A 593 -37.44 -10.60 29.24
C GLN A 593 -37.25 -11.36 27.90
N TRP A 594 -38.35 -11.64 27.18
CA TRP A 594 -38.37 -12.48 25.97
C TRP A 594 -39.01 -11.79 24.76
N LEU A 595 -39.28 -10.47 24.83
CA LEU A 595 -39.87 -9.72 23.72
C LEU A 595 -38.75 -9.24 22.78
N ILE A 596 -38.73 -9.75 21.55
CA ILE A 596 -37.98 -9.16 20.45
C ILE A 596 -38.69 -7.84 20.11
N SER A 597 -38.10 -6.70 20.46
CA SER A 597 -38.61 -5.39 20.06
C SER A 597 -38.12 -5.05 18.64
N SER A 598 -38.89 -4.25 17.92
CA SER A 598 -38.55 -3.78 16.55
C SER A 598 -37.24 -3.00 16.43
N ASP A 599 -36.59 -2.71 17.56
CA ASP A 599 -35.36 -1.91 17.65
C ASP A 599 -34.13 -2.74 18.10
N ASN A 600 -34.26 -4.05 18.38
CA ASN A 600 -33.12 -4.88 18.79
C ASN A 600 -33.17 -6.30 18.19
N ASN A 601 -32.43 -6.50 17.08
CA ASN A 601 -32.41 -7.76 16.30
C ASN A 601 -31.35 -8.78 16.78
N GLN A 602 -30.95 -8.74 18.05
CA GLN A 602 -29.92 -9.65 18.59
C GLN A 602 -30.56 -10.94 19.14
N LEU A 603 -30.10 -12.11 18.69
CA LEU A 603 -30.59 -13.43 19.09
C LEU A 603 -29.49 -14.25 19.76
N HIS A 604 -29.59 -14.45 21.07
CA HIS A 604 -28.65 -15.25 21.84
C HIS A 604 -29.10 -16.71 21.88
N LEU A 605 -28.35 -17.58 21.24
CA LEU A 605 -28.63 -19.01 21.08
C LEU A 605 -27.79 -19.83 22.07
N LEU A 606 -28.47 -20.64 22.88
CA LEU A 606 -27.82 -21.66 23.69
C LEU A 606 -27.93 -23.00 23.00
N ILE A 607 -26.82 -23.75 22.89
CA ILE A 607 -26.81 -25.07 22.27
C ILE A 607 -26.24 -26.08 23.28
N LEU A 608 -27.09 -26.97 23.76
CA LEU A 608 -26.77 -28.03 24.70
C LEU A 608 -26.65 -29.37 23.96
N GLY A 609 -25.54 -30.08 24.15
CA GLY A 609 -25.32 -31.39 23.55
C GLY A 609 -23.98 -32.00 23.93
N ALA A 610 -23.95 -33.33 24.02
CA ALA A 610 -22.73 -34.12 24.23
C ALA A 610 -22.12 -34.56 22.88
N ASP A 611 -20.97 -35.24 22.91
CA ASP A 611 -20.32 -35.86 21.74
C ASP A 611 -20.12 -34.93 20.53
N ASN A 612 -19.76 -33.67 20.80
CA ASN A 612 -19.59 -32.59 19.83
C ASN A 612 -20.83 -32.26 18.97
N LEU A 613 -22.02 -32.78 19.33
CA LEU A 613 -23.26 -32.51 18.58
C LEU A 613 -23.64 -31.03 18.62
N ALA A 614 -23.44 -30.37 19.76
CA ALA A 614 -23.72 -28.95 19.93
C ALA A 614 -22.75 -28.06 19.14
N GLU A 615 -21.46 -28.41 19.11
CA GLU A 615 -20.46 -27.70 18.30
C GLU A 615 -20.73 -27.88 16.80
N ASN A 616 -21.11 -29.09 16.38
CA ASN A 616 -21.45 -29.38 14.98
C ASN A 616 -22.68 -28.59 14.52
N LEU A 617 -23.73 -28.49 15.34
CA LEU A 617 -24.90 -27.68 15.01
C LEU A 617 -24.53 -26.19 14.95
N ALA A 618 -23.76 -25.68 15.91
CA ALA A 618 -23.27 -24.30 15.89
C ALA A 618 -22.46 -23.99 14.63
N ALA A 619 -21.57 -24.90 14.21
CA ALA A 619 -20.77 -24.75 13.00
C ALA A 619 -21.64 -24.73 11.73
N LYS A 620 -22.68 -25.56 11.66
CA LYS A 620 -23.63 -25.57 10.53
C LYS A 620 -24.44 -24.28 10.43
N ILE A 621 -24.86 -23.71 11.58
CA ILE A 621 -25.57 -22.42 11.61
C ILE A 621 -24.62 -21.30 11.14
N ARG A 622 -23.40 -21.23 11.69
CA ARG A 622 -22.40 -20.21 11.30
C ARG A 622 -22.01 -20.27 9.83
N ALA A 623 -21.91 -21.47 9.25
CA ALA A 623 -21.57 -21.64 7.83
C ALA A 623 -22.61 -21.05 6.87
N GLN A 624 -23.82 -20.76 7.35
CA GLN A 624 -24.92 -20.19 6.56
C GLN A 624 -25.19 -18.72 6.92
N CYS A 625 -24.38 -18.12 7.78
CA CYS A 625 -24.45 -16.70 8.13
C CYS A 625 -23.34 -15.93 7.42
N GLU A 626 -23.63 -14.70 6.99
CA GLU A 626 -22.59 -13.71 6.64
C GLU A 626 -22.43 -12.77 7.84
N ASP A 627 -21.22 -12.69 8.42
CA ASP A 627 -20.92 -11.89 9.62
C ASP A 627 -21.82 -12.13 10.84
N ASP A 628 -22.16 -13.41 11.11
CA ASP A 628 -23.07 -13.84 12.19
C ASP A 628 -24.50 -13.25 12.08
N GLU A 629 -24.91 -12.78 10.90
CA GLU A 629 -26.28 -12.37 10.59
C GLU A 629 -27.02 -13.45 9.78
N TYR A 630 -28.28 -13.71 10.14
CA TYR A 630 -29.14 -14.68 9.47
C TYR A 630 -30.55 -14.11 9.21
N GLU A 631 -31.08 -14.29 8.00
CA GLU A 631 -32.41 -13.82 7.60
C GLU A 631 -33.48 -14.89 7.90
N ILE A 632 -34.47 -14.55 8.72
CA ILE A 632 -35.64 -15.39 9.04
C ILE A 632 -36.89 -14.56 8.77
N ASP A 633 -37.83 -15.05 7.95
CA ASP A 633 -39.10 -14.36 7.62
C ASP A 633 -38.93 -12.90 7.15
N CYS A 634 -37.87 -12.61 6.36
CA CYS A 634 -37.49 -11.28 5.86
C CYS A 634 -37.01 -10.28 6.94
N GLN A 635 -36.55 -10.78 8.10
CA GLN A 635 -35.88 -10.01 9.14
C GLN A 635 -34.48 -10.56 9.41
N PHE A 636 -33.48 -9.67 9.46
CA PHE A 636 -32.10 -10.03 9.78
C PHE A 636 -31.90 -10.08 11.29
N TYR A 637 -31.38 -11.20 11.80
CA TYR A 637 -31.01 -11.40 13.20
C TYR A 637 -29.49 -11.53 13.35
N SER A 638 -28.89 -10.81 14.29
CA SER A 638 -27.49 -10.98 14.68
C SER A 638 -27.40 -12.06 15.76
N LEU A 639 -26.69 -13.14 15.48
CA LEU A 639 -26.66 -14.36 16.30
C LEU A 639 -25.44 -14.36 17.24
N ASP A 640 -25.67 -14.59 18.53
CA ASP A 640 -24.60 -14.89 19.50
C ASP A 640 -24.80 -16.28 20.10
N TYR A 641 -23.72 -17.00 20.39
CA TYR A 641 -23.77 -18.44 20.66
C TYR A 641 -23.12 -18.81 21.99
N ARG A 642 -23.81 -19.66 22.77
CA ARG A 642 -23.22 -20.36 23.92
C ARG A 642 -23.41 -21.85 23.80
N ILE A 643 -22.31 -22.59 23.70
CA ILE A 643 -22.33 -24.05 23.61
C ILE A 643 -22.04 -24.66 24.98
N ILE A 644 -22.84 -25.65 25.39
CA ILE A 644 -22.70 -26.36 26.66
C ILE A 644 -22.60 -27.87 26.39
N ASN A 645 -21.46 -28.45 26.79
CA ASN A 645 -21.14 -29.87 26.66
C ASN A 645 -20.68 -30.49 28.01
N GLY A 646 -20.75 -29.73 29.11
CA GLY A 646 -20.31 -30.12 30.46
C GLY A 646 -21.45 -30.10 31.50
N ASP A 647 -21.13 -30.33 32.77
CA ASP A 647 -22.14 -30.37 33.85
C ASP A 647 -22.72 -28.98 34.14
N VAL A 648 -24.02 -28.83 33.92
CA VAL A 648 -24.79 -27.58 34.07
C VAL A 648 -24.91 -27.10 35.51
N SER A 649 -24.55 -27.94 36.49
CA SER A 649 -24.50 -27.57 37.91
C SER A 649 -23.36 -26.58 38.22
N LEU A 650 -22.36 -26.50 37.34
CA LEU A 650 -21.21 -25.62 37.50
C LEU A 650 -21.52 -24.21 36.95
N PRO A 651 -21.11 -23.12 37.64
CA PRO A 651 -21.45 -21.75 37.24
C PRO A 651 -20.99 -21.33 35.83
N HIS A 652 -19.98 -22.00 35.25
CA HIS A 652 -19.50 -21.70 33.90
C HIS A 652 -20.32 -22.41 32.80
N ASN A 653 -21.07 -23.46 33.16
CA ASN A 653 -21.96 -24.21 32.28
C ASN A 653 -23.43 -23.96 32.61
N SER A 654 -23.74 -22.93 33.39
CA SER A 654 -25.13 -22.53 33.64
C SER A 654 -25.74 -21.99 32.36
N PHE A 655 -27.05 -22.20 32.19
CA PHE A 655 -27.75 -21.72 30.99
C PHE A 655 -27.72 -20.20 30.87
N ARG A 656 -27.59 -19.50 32.01
CA ARG A 656 -27.53 -18.05 32.11
C ARG A 656 -26.31 -17.65 32.92
N THR A 657 -25.58 -16.64 32.47
CA THR A 657 -24.49 -15.99 33.24
C THR A 657 -24.69 -14.48 33.28
N ALA A 658 -23.86 -13.78 34.06
CA ALA A 658 -23.87 -12.31 34.11
C ALA A 658 -23.71 -11.67 32.71
N ASP A 659 -22.88 -12.28 31.86
CA ASP A 659 -22.53 -11.74 30.54
C ASP A 659 -23.33 -12.34 29.37
N PHE A 660 -24.22 -13.30 29.62
CA PHE A 660 -24.98 -13.98 28.56
C PHE A 660 -26.36 -14.42 29.05
N VAL A 661 -27.41 -13.89 28.41
CA VAL A 661 -28.81 -14.27 28.65
C VAL A 661 -29.36 -14.88 27.36
N PRO A 662 -29.64 -16.19 27.33
CA PRO A 662 -30.14 -16.84 26.12
C PRO A 662 -31.56 -16.39 25.80
N HIS A 663 -31.89 -16.24 24.52
CA HIS A 663 -33.24 -16.01 24.00
C HIS A 663 -33.94 -17.32 23.60
N GLY A 664 -33.16 -18.35 23.27
CA GLY A 664 -33.66 -19.68 22.93
C GLY A 664 -32.57 -20.75 23.09
N SER A 665 -32.99 -22.01 23.26
CA SER A 665 -32.09 -23.14 23.49
C SER A 665 -32.37 -24.31 22.55
N PHE A 666 -31.33 -24.81 21.89
CA PHE A 666 -31.33 -26.09 21.18
C PHE A 666 -30.75 -27.18 22.07
N CYS A 667 -31.50 -28.26 22.28
CA CYS A 667 -31.02 -29.44 23.00
C CYS A 667 -30.89 -30.60 22.01
N VAL A 668 -29.66 -31.03 21.74
CA VAL A 668 -29.35 -31.93 20.61
C VAL A 668 -28.80 -33.26 21.12
N TYR A 669 -29.36 -34.36 20.64
CA TYR A 669 -28.88 -35.72 20.94
C TYR A 669 -28.98 -36.63 19.70
N SER A 670 -28.19 -37.70 19.68
CA SER A 670 -28.17 -38.66 18.56
C SER A 670 -28.22 -40.13 18.99
N ASN A 671 -27.91 -40.42 20.25
CA ASN A 671 -27.83 -41.77 20.80
C ASN A 671 -28.35 -41.79 22.26
N ALA A 672 -28.40 -42.97 22.88
CA ALA A 672 -28.94 -43.11 24.25
C ALA A 672 -28.11 -42.39 25.33
N GLU A 673 -26.79 -42.29 25.17
CA GLU A 673 -25.89 -41.64 26.13
C GLU A 673 -26.05 -40.11 26.09
N SER A 674 -26.04 -39.55 24.88
CA SER A 674 -26.32 -38.13 24.65
C SER A 674 -27.74 -37.72 25.04
N PHE A 675 -28.74 -38.60 24.84
CA PHE A 675 -30.11 -38.34 25.32
C PHE A 675 -30.18 -38.25 26.84
N GLU A 676 -29.53 -39.18 27.53
CA GLU A 676 -29.49 -39.21 28.99
C GLU A 676 -28.78 -37.96 29.55
N TYR A 677 -27.72 -37.49 28.89
CA TYR A 677 -27.06 -36.23 29.23
C TYR A 677 -28.00 -35.02 29.10
N ILE A 678 -28.77 -34.92 28.03
CA ILE A 678 -29.77 -33.84 27.85
C ILE A 678 -30.83 -33.91 28.95
N ARG A 679 -31.36 -35.11 29.21
CA ARG A 679 -32.38 -35.34 30.24
C ARG A 679 -31.89 -34.93 31.63
N GLU A 680 -30.71 -35.40 32.03
CA GLU A 680 -30.11 -35.07 33.33
C GLU A 680 -29.82 -33.56 33.47
N SER A 681 -29.33 -32.94 32.40
CA SER A 681 -29.03 -31.50 32.38
C SER A 681 -30.28 -30.65 32.51
N LEU A 682 -31.35 -30.98 31.78
CA LEU A 682 -32.63 -30.27 31.88
C LEU A 682 -33.28 -30.47 33.27
N GLU A 683 -33.22 -31.67 33.84
CA GLU A 683 -33.73 -31.95 35.19
C GLU A 683 -32.97 -31.16 36.26
N LYS A 684 -31.63 -31.15 36.21
CA LYS A 684 -30.79 -30.36 37.13
C LYS A 684 -31.11 -28.87 37.06
N THR A 685 -31.22 -28.31 35.85
CA THR A 685 -31.56 -26.90 35.64
C THR A 685 -32.99 -26.59 36.09
N LEU A 686 -33.95 -27.50 35.88
CA LEU A 686 -35.32 -27.32 36.34
C LEU A 686 -35.40 -27.31 37.88
N LEU A 687 -34.69 -28.22 38.54
CA LEU A 687 -34.61 -28.28 40.00
C LEU A 687 -33.96 -27.03 40.60
N SER A 688 -32.86 -26.52 40.01
CA SER A 688 -32.24 -25.28 40.47
C SER A 688 -33.13 -24.05 40.31
N ASN A 689 -33.99 -24.03 39.27
CA ASN A 689 -34.95 -22.94 39.06
C ASN A 689 -36.10 -22.97 40.08
N LEU A 690 -36.52 -24.17 40.52
CA LEU A 690 -37.57 -24.33 41.53
C LEU A 690 -37.13 -23.91 42.95
N GLU A 691 -35.81 -23.89 43.22
CA GLU A 691 -35.24 -23.39 44.48
C GLU A 691 -35.20 -21.84 44.55
N GLN A 692 -35.29 -21.16 43.41
CA GLN A 692 -35.39 -19.71 43.29
C GLN A 692 -36.89 -19.32 43.24
N GLU A 693 -37.30 -18.16 43.77
CA GLU A 693 -38.73 -17.76 43.89
C GLU A 693 -39.51 -17.60 42.55
N ASP A 694 -38.92 -17.97 41.42
CA ASP A 694 -39.49 -17.89 40.07
C ASP A 694 -40.36 -19.11 39.73
N LYS A 695 -41.63 -18.87 39.38
CA LYS A 695 -42.67 -19.92 39.24
C LYS A 695 -42.72 -20.63 37.87
N LEU A 696 -41.85 -20.31 36.91
CA LEU A 696 -41.89 -20.87 35.55
C LEU A 696 -40.68 -21.78 35.27
N PRO A 697 -40.90 -22.98 34.68
CA PRO A 697 -39.81 -23.84 34.20
C PRO A 697 -38.84 -23.07 33.30
N PHE A 698 -37.53 -23.20 33.57
CA PHE A 698 -36.46 -22.52 32.81
C PHE A 698 -36.60 -21.01 32.70
N GLN A 699 -37.31 -20.36 33.64
CA GLN A 699 -37.61 -18.91 33.61
C GLN A 699 -38.33 -18.47 32.32
N GLY A 700 -39.00 -19.40 31.62
CA GLY A 700 -39.71 -19.14 30.37
C GLY A 700 -38.90 -19.38 29.10
N LEU A 701 -37.61 -19.74 29.19
CA LEU A 701 -36.72 -19.99 28.04
C LEU A 701 -37.36 -20.95 27.01
N PRO A 702 -37.54 -20.53 25.75
CA PRO A 702 -37.94 -21.40 24.65
C PRO A 702 -36.86 -22.46 24.38
N ILE A 703 -37.26 -23.72 24.38
CA ILE A 703 -36.38 -24.86 24.12
C ILE A 703 -36.88 -25.55 22.85
N VAL A 704 -35.97 -26.06 22.02
CA VAL A 704 -36.27 -26.96 20.90
C VAL A 704 -35.45 -28.22 21.10
N LEU A 705 -36.11 -29.37 21.18
CA LEU A 705 -35.46 -30.65 21.38
C LEU A 705 -35.23 -31.32 20.02
N MET A 706 -33.99 -31.65 19.70
CA MET A 706 -33.58 -32.15 18.39
C MET A 706 -32.96 -33.55 18.50
N PHE A 707 -33.54 -34.50 17.78
CA PHE A 707 -32.98 -35.84 17.59
C PHE A 707 -32.31 -35.93 16.21
N LEU A 708 -30.99 -36.05 16.18
CA LEU A 708 -30.22 -36.24 14.95
C LEU A 708 -29.95 -37.74 14.77
N GLN A 709 -30.64 -38.37 13.82
CA GLN A 709 -30.49 -39.80 13.56
C GLN A 709 -29.11 -40.09 12.97
N ASP A 710 -28.35 -40.95 13.64
CA ASP A 710 -27.10 -41.49 13.11
C ASP A 710 -27.36 -42.79 12.34
N SER A 711 -26.74 -42.91 11.16
CA SER A 711 -26.85 -44.04 10.22
C SER A 711 -26.41 -45.40 10.80
N TYR A 712 -25.71 -45.41 11.93
CA TYR A 712 -25.16 -46.61 12.57
C TYR A 712 -26.05 -47.22 13.67
N ILE A 713 -27.22 -46.65 13.96
CA ILE A 713 -28.12 -47.10 15.04
C ILE A 713 -29.18 -48.07 14.51
N GLU A 714 -29.49 -49.13 15.24
CA GLU A 714 -30.53 -50.10 14.85
C GLU A 714 -31.92 -49.43 14.84
N GLU A 715 -32.75 -49.77 13.85
CA GLU A 715 -34.08 -49.16 13.64
C GLU A 715 -34.99 -49.23 14.89
N LYS A 716 -34.81 -50.26 15.73
CA LYS A 716 -35.53 -50.39 17.01
C LYS A 716 -35.12 -49.35 18.05
N ASP A 717 -33.83 -49.03 18.11
CA ASP A 717 -33.30 -48.04 19.05
C ASP A 717 -33.60 -46.61 18.58
N VAL A 718 -33.65 -46.38 17.26
CA VAL A 718 -34.11 -45.11 16.68
C VAL A 718 -35.58 -44.83 17.06
N ILE A 719 -36.47 -45.83 16.92
CA ILE A 719 -37.88 -45.68 17.30
C ILE A 719 -37.99 -45.39 18.80
N LYS A 720 -37.23 -46.12 19.63
CA LYS A 720 -37.23 -45.92 21.09
C LYS A 720 -36.76 -44.53 21.49
N LEU A 721 -35.63 -44.05 20.96
CA LEU A 721 -35.08 -42.72 21.25
C LEU A 721 -35.97 -41.59 20.74
N ARG A 722 -36.68 -41.82 19.63
CA ARG A 722 -37.69 -40.88 19.13
C ARG A 722 -38.91 -40.79 20.07
N GLU A 723 -39.40 -41.94 20.55
CA GLU A 723 -40.51 -41.98 21.51
C GLU A 723 -40.12 -41.33 22.86
N GLU A 724 -38.91 -41.61 23.36
CA GLU A 724 -38.38 -41.01 24.59
C GLU A 724 -38.15 -39.49 24.44
N GLY A 725 -37.63 -39.05 23.30
CA GLY A 725 -37.50 -37.63 22.96
C GLY A 725 -38.81 -36.90 22.87
N GLN A 726 -39.78 -37.45 22.13
CA GLN A 726 -41.11 -36.88 22.01
C GLN A 726 -41.79 -36.80 23.38
N SER A 727 -41.68 -37.83 24.21
CA SER A 727 -42.22 -37.82 25.57
C SER A 727 -41.59 -36.74 26.46
N LEU A 728 -40.28 -36.49 26.31
CA LEU A 728 -39.60 -35.41 27.04
C LEU A 728 -40.05 -34.04 26.54
N ALA A 729 -40.16 -33.85 25.22
CA ALA A 729 -40.64 -32.61 24.63
C ALA A 729 -42.08 -32.28 25.03
N ASP A 730 -42.97 -33.28 25.06
CA ASP A 730 -44.35 -33.13 25.51
C ASP A 730 -44.43 -32.71 26.99
N SER A 731 -43.57 -33.30 27.84
CA SER A 731 -43.45 -32.95 29.27
C SER A 731 -42.99 -31.50 29.46
N LEU A 732 -42.07 -31.04 28.62
CA LEU A 732 -41.51 -29.68 28.66
C LEU A 732 -42.33 -28.65 27.88
N GLN A 733 -43.36 -29.08 27.16
CA GLN A 733 -44.16 -28.27 26.24
C GLN A 733 -43.27 -27.49 25.26
N CYS A 734 -42.36 -28.20 24.58
CA CYS A 734 -41.47 -27.66 23.57
C CYS A 734 -41.58 -28.42 22.22
N PRO A 735 -41.19 -27.79 21.10
CA PRO A 735 -41.13 -28.49 19.82
C PRO A 735 -40.09 -29.62 19.83
N PHE A 736 -40.46 -30.73 19.20
CA PHE A 736 -39.57 -31.86 18.93
C PHE A 736 -39.25 -31.92 17.44
N MET A 737 -37.97 -31.95 17.10
CA MET A 737 -37.47 -32.09 15.74
C MET A 737 -36.77 -33.44 15.58
N ASP A 738 -37.32 -34.28 14.71
CA ASP A 738 -36.75 -35.57 14.35
C ASP A 738 -36.09 -35.47 12.97
N VAL A 739 -34.76 -35.51 12.95
CA VAL A 739 -33.97 -35.18 11.76
C VAL A 739 -33.21 -36.41 11.28
N CYS A 740 -33.47 -36.81 10.03
CA CYS A 740 -32.67 -37.81 9.33
C CYS A 740 -31.63 -37.12 8.44
N LEU A 741 -30.34 -37.22 8.81
CA LEU A 741 -29.25 -36.52 8.13
C LEU A 741 -29.09 -36.92 6.64
N ASP A 742 -29.56 -38.09 6.24
CA ASP A 742 -29.50 -38.57 4.85
C ASP A 742 -30.61 -38.00 3.94
N GLN A 743 -31.65 -37.39 4.52
CA GLN A 743 -32.86 -36.95 3.79
C GLN A 743 -33.03 -35.44 3.71
N ILE A 744 -32.24 -34.66 4.46
CA ILE A 744 -32.39 -33.21 4.59
C ILE A 744 -31.03 -32.55 4.32
N SER A 745 -31.00 -31.49 3.50
CA SER A 745 -29.78 -30.71 3.28
C SER A 745 -29.40 -29.88 4.53
N GLU A 746 -28.13 -29.54 4.67
CA GLU A 746 -27.69 -28.74 5.83
C GLU A 746 -28.37 -27.36 5.88
N GLU A 747 -28.64 -26.77 4.71
CA GLU A 747 -29.38 -25.50 4.55
C GLU A 747 -30.82 -25.61 5.09
N GLN A 748 -31.50 -26.69 4.74
CA GLN A 748 -32.88 -26.92 5.17
C GLN A 748 -32.97 -27.21 6.67
N LEU A 749 -32.00 -27.95 7.23
CA LEU A 749 -31.92 -28.23 8.66
C LEU A 749 -31.80 -26.95 9.51
N VAL A 750 -30.92 -26.04 9.12
CA VAL A 750 -30.69 -24.78 9.84
C VAL A 750 -31.90 -23.86 9.73
N SER A 751 -32.47 -23.73 8.53
CA SER A 751 -33.68 -22.92 8.30
C SER A 751 -34.85 -23.42 9.16
N ASP A 752 -35.14 -24.73 9.14
CA ASP A 752 -36.24 -25.31 9.91
C ASP A 752 -36.01 -25.15 11.43
N ALA A 753 -34.78 -25.35 11.90
CA ALA A 753 -34.44 -25.24 13.33
C ALA A 753 -34.61 -23.80 13.86
N LEU A 754 -34.10 -22.81 13.12
CA LEU A 754 -34.21 -21.41 13.50
C LEU A 754 -35.65 -20.90 13.40
N HIS A 755 -36.41 -21.27 12.37
CA HIS A 755 -37.84 -20.93 12.28
C HIS A 755 -38.64 -21.49 13.46
N GLN A 756 -38.42 -22.76 13.84
CA GLN A 756 -39.12 -23.37 14.99
C GLN A 756 -38.80 -22.67 16.31
N LEU A 757 -37.54 -22.26 16.51
CA LEU A 757 -37.13 -21.55 17.70
C LEU A 757 -37.75 -20.14 17.76
N VAL A 758 -37.71 -19.39 16.66
CA VAL A 758 -38.30 -18.04 16.56
C VAL A 758 -39.82 -18.08 16.74
N GLN A 759 -40.50 -19.05 16.14
CA GLN A 759 -41.94 -19.28 16.38
C GLN A 759 -42.23 -19.59 17.84
N SER A 760 -41.38 -20.37 18.51
CA SER A 760 -41.53 -20.68 19.95
C SER A 760 -41.33 -19.47 20.84
N ILE A 761 -40.36 -18.61 20.50
CA ILE A 761 -40.14 -17.31 21.17
C ILE A 761 -41.40 -16.43 21.03
N HIS A 762 -41.93 -16.28 19.82
CA HIS A 762 -43.15 -15.49 19.57
C HIS A 762 -44.39 -16.06 20.27
N HIS A 763 -44.57 -17.38 20.23
CA HIS A 763 -45.73 -18.04 20.86
C HIS A 763 -45.70 -17.89 22.39
N ARG A 764 -44.53 -18.01 23.03
CA ARG A 764 -44.40 -17.83 24.49
C ARG A 764 -44.54 -16.37 24.92
N ALA A 765 -44.07 -15.42 24.12
CA ALA A 765 -44.34 -14.00 24.33
C ALA A 765 -45.86 -13.69 24.32
N GLY A 766 -46.63 -14.36 23.43
CA GLY A 766 -48.09 -14.26 23.38
C GLY A 766 -48.82 -14.88 24.58
N PHE A 767 -48.32 -15.99 25.13
CA PHE A 767 -48.95 -16.70 26.26
C PHE A 767 -48.86 -15.93 27.59
N LEU A 768 -47.75 -15.20 27.80
CA LEU A 768 -47.54 -14.35 28.99
C LEU A 768 -48.52 -13.15 29.04
N ASN A 769 -48.94 -12.63 27.88
CA ASN A 769 -49.95 -11.57 27.80
C ASN A 769 -51.36 -12.06 28.20
N ILE A 770 -51.70 -13.33 27.94
CA ILE A 770 -53.03 -13.88 28.28
C ILE A 770 -53.16 -14.14 29.78
N TYR A 771 -52.12 -14.66 30.45
CA TYR A 771 -52.12 -14.83 31.91
C TYR A 771 -52.15 -13.51 32.68
N GLN A 772 -51.69 -12.42 32.07
CA GLN A 772 -51.76 -11.07 32.62
C GLN A 772 -53.19 -10.51 32.72
N SER A 773 -54.14 -11.06 31.94
CA SER A 773 -55.56 -10.68 31.99
C SER A 773 -56.39 -11.38 33.07
N VAL A 774 -55.82 -12.40 33.75
CA VAL A 774 -56.56 -13.25 34.72
C VAL A 774 -56.17 -12.97 36.18
N ILE A 775 -55.22 -12.06 36.44
CA ILE A 775 -54.85 -11.64 37.80
C ILE A 775 -55.60 -10.34 38.17
N GLU A 776 -56.73 -10.52 38.86
CA GLU A 776 -57.53 -9.55 39.64
C GLU A 776 -57.98 -8.24 38.95
N CYS A 777 -59.16 -8.31 38.30
CA CYS A 777 -60.09 -7.18 38.23
C CYS A 777 -60.36 -6.61 39.64
N VAL A 778 -59.94 -5.38 39.91
CA VAL A 778 -60.50 -4.59 41.02
C VAL A 778 -61.13 -3.35 40.43
N GLU A 779 -62.46 -3.28 40.42
CA GLU A 779 -63.22 -2.16 39.86
C GLU A 779 -62.81 -0.81 40.52
N PRO A 780 -62.63 0.26 39.74
CA PRO A 780 -62.32 1.58 40.28
C PRO A 780 -63.58 2.26 40.86
N ASP A 781 -63.41 2.99 41.96
CA ASP A 781 -64.52 3.74 42.60
C ASP A 781 -64.94 4.97 41.76
N ILE A 782 -63.98 5.57 41.04
CA ILE A 782 -64.18 6.76 40.21
C ILE A 782 -63.39 6.59 38.92
N ARG A 783 -64.00 6.95 37.78
CA ARG A 783 -63.37 6.96 36.46
C ARG A 783 -63.40 8.36 35.88
N ILE A 784 -62.25 8.93 35.53
CA ILE A 784 -62.13 10.23 34.87
C ILE A 784 -61.30 10.13 33.60
N ILE A 785 -61.58 11.00 32.63
CA ILE A 785 -60.80 11.09 31.37
C ILE A 785 -60.00 12.40 31.37
N MET A 786 -58.69 12.32 31.20
CA MET A 786 -57.80 13.45 30.97
C MET A 786 -57.53 13.60 29.47
N CYS A 787 -58.04 14.67 28.86
CA CYS A 787 -57.89 14.96 27.44
C CYS A 787 -56.76 15.96 27.18
N THR A 788 -55.83 15.64 26.27
CA THR A 788 -54.71 16.52 25.89
C THR A 788 -54.72 16.89 24.41
N PHE A 789 -54.39 18.14 24.08
CA PHE A 789 -54.40 18.63 22.69
C PHE A 789 -53.13 18.22 21.93
N CYS A 790 -53.32 17.57 20.79
CA CYS A 790 -52.23 17.28 19.87
C CYS A 790 -51.60 18.56 19.30
N GLY A 791 -50.28 18.64 19.34
CA GLY A 791 -49.51 19.80 18.87
C GLY A 791 -49.29 20.91 19.90
N ASP A 792 -49.72 20.75 21.15
CA ASP A 792 -49.38 21.71 22.21
C ASP A 792 -47.92 21.62 22.65
N SER A 793 -47.31 22.77 22.93
CA SER A 793 -45.89 22.92 23.24
C SER A 793 -45.49 22.46 24.65
N TYR A 794 -46.42 21.98 25.49
CA TYR A 794 -46.09 21.48 26.81
C TYR A 794 -45.65 20.02 26.75
N SER A 795 -44.73 19.63 27.63
CA SER A 795 -44.38 18.22 27.78
C SER A 795 -45.50 17.48 28.48
N ILE A 796 -46.07 16.48 27.82
CA ILE A 796 -47.06 15.56 28.42
C ILE A 796 -46.48 14.81 29.63
N GLU A 797 -45.16 14.58 29.68
CA GLU A 797 -44.51 14.02 30.87
C GLU A 797 -44.67 14.91 32.09
N ASN A 798 -44.57 16.23 31.93
CA ASN A 798 -44.76 17.17 33.03
C ASN A 798 -46.21 17.20 33.52
N VAL A 799 -47.17 16.97 32.62
CA VAL A 799 -48.60 16.87 32.95
C VAL A 799 -48.88 15.58 33.73
N LEU A 800 -48.27 14.46 33.34
CA LEU A 800 -48.49 13.15 33.96
C LEU A 800 -47.61 12.90 35.20
N ALA A 801 -46.50 13.59 35.36
CA ALA A 801 -45.54 13.37 36.45
C ALA A 801 -46.17 13.41 37.86
N PRO A 802 -47.11 14.32 38.21
CA PRO A 802 -47.77 14.29 39.51
C PRO A 802 -48.60 13.02 39.76
N LEU A 803 -49.15 12.41 38.71
CA LEU A 803 -49.89 11.15 38.80
C LEU A 803 -48.94 9.96 38.90
N LEU A 804 -47.93 9.91 38.01
CA LEU A 804 -46.98 8.80 37.93
C LEU A 804 -46.01 8.71 39.13
N SER A 805 -45.74 9.83 39.80
CA SER A 805 -44.92 9.87 41.03
C SER A 805 -45.67 9.46 42.30
N HIS A 806 -46.99 9.23 42.21
CA HIS A 806 -47.78 8.78 43.35
C HIS A 806 -47.42 7.32 43.71
N GLN A 807 -47.12 7.06 44.98
CA GLN A 807 -46.64 5.75 45.47
C GLN A 807 -47.62 4.60 45.22
N CYS A 808 -48.90 4.91 45.04
CA CYS A 808 -49.96 3.95 44.72
C CYS A 808 -50.57 4.23 43.32
N CYS A 809 -49.73 4.52 42.33
CA CYS A 809 -50.10 4.62 40.92
C CYS A 809 -49.75 3.32 40.19
N PHE A 810 -50.70 2.74 39.46
CA PHE A 810 -50.50 1.52 38.68
C PHE A 810 -51.06 1.69 37.27
N LEU A 811 -50.39 1.10 36.27
CA LEU A 811 -50.91 1.03 34.91
C LEU A 811 -52.05 0.00 34.85
N SER A 812 -53.24 0.41 34.40
CA SER A 812 -54.42 -0.47 34.28
C SER A 812 -54.72 -0.87 32.84
N ALA A 813 -54.38 -0.03 31.87
CA ALA A 813 -54.46 -0.30 30.43
C ALA A 813 -53.45 0.58 29.69
N GLU A 814 -53.30 0.40 28.37
CA GLU A 814 -52.34 1.15 27.53
C GLU A 814 -52.43 2.67 27.69
N ARG A 815 -53.63 3.19 27.99
CA ARG A 815 -53.93 4.61 28.19
C ARG A 815 -54.58 4.92 29.54
N SER A 816 -54.56 3.99 30.49
CA SER A 816 -55.26 4.14 31.78
C SER A 816 -54.36 3.84 32.98
N ILE A 817 -54.41 4.69 33.99
CA ILE A 817 -53.71 4.50 35.27
C ILE A 817 -54.72 4.51 36.43
N ILE A 818 -54.49 3.68 37.45
CA ILE A 818 -55.27 3.67 38.70
C ILE A 818 -54.43 4.26 39.83
N LEU A 819 -55.02 5.19 40.56
CA LEU A 819 -54.44 5.88 41.71
C LEU A 819 -55.29 5.58 42.95
N GLU A 820 -54.66 5.14 44.03
CA GLU A 820 -55.35 5.02 45.33
C GLU A 820 -55.08 6.27 46.18
N THR A 821 -56.09 7.13 46.35
CA THR A 821 -55.94 8.42 47.03
C THR A 821 -57.08 8.70 48.01
N PHE A 822 -56.90 9.65 48.93
CA PHE A 822 -57.95 10.08 49.84
C PHE A 822 -58.83 11.14 49.19
N LEU A 823 -60.13 10.85 49.06
CA LEU A 823 -61.15 11.82 48.68
C LEU A 823 -62.04 12.07 49.90
N GLY A 824 -61.81 13.21 50.56
CA GLY A 824 -62.36 13.48 51.89
C GLY A 824 -61.76 12.54 52.94
N ASP A 825 -62.62 11.93 53.77
CA ASP A 825 -62.20 11.01 54.84
C ASP A 825 -62.06 9.55 54.38
N SER A 826 -62.32 9.25 53.10
CA SER A 826 -62.31 7.90 52.56
C SER A 826 -61.20 7.70 51.52
N LYS A 827 -60.48 6.59 51.64
CA LYS A 827 -59.56 6.10 50.61
C LYS A 827 -60.38 5.55 49.43
N ARG A 828 -60.10 6.03 48.22
CA ARG A 828 -60.81 5.70 46.99
C ARG A 828 -59.81 5.38 45.87
N LYS A 829 -60.21 4.48 44.97
CA LYS A 829 -59.46 4.17 43.74
C LYS A 829 -60.00 4.99 42.58
N VAL A 830 -59.14 5.82 42.01
CA VAL A 830 -59.46 6.69 40.86
C VAL A 830 -58.74 6.17 39.63
N GLU A 831 -59.50 5.75 38.62
CA GLU A 831 -59.00 5.46 37.29
C GLU A 831 -58.93 6.76 36.47
N VAL A 832 -57.75 7.04 35.91
CA VAL A 832 -57.49 8.17 35.01
C VAL A 832 -57.14 7.63 33.64
N ILE A 833 -58.07 7.76 32.70
CA ILE A 833 -57.86 7.44 31.29
C ILE A 833 -57.28 8.69 30.63
N VAL A 834 -56.07 8.60 30.08
CA VAL A 834 -55.38 9.72 29.43
C VAL A 834 -55.46 9.54 27.91
N SER A 835 -56.07 10.48 27.20
CA SER A 835 -56.18 10.41 25.74
C SER A 835 -56.11 11.80 25.11
N SER A 836 -55.94 11.86 23.80
CA SER A 836 -56.06 13.09 23.04
C SER A 836 -57.52 13.58 22.97
N PHE A 837 -57.74 14.85 22.63
CA PHE A 837 -59.10 15.38 22.39
C PHE A 837 -59.86 14.63 21.28
N HIS A 838 -59.15 14.15 20.26
CA HIS A 838 -59.79 13.43 19.16
C HIS A 838 -60.06 11.96 19.54
N GLY A 839 -59.18 11.34 20.33
CA GLY A 839 -59.30 9.98 20.85
C GLY A 839 -60.35 9.84 21.96
N ALA A 840 -60.64 10.91 22.71
CA ALA A 840 -61.66 10.92 23.75
C ALA A 840 -63.06 10.50 23.27
N ASN A 841 -63.38 10.65 21.97
CA ASN A 841 -64.66 10.19 21.41
C ASN A 841 -64.84 8.66 21.52
N ALA A 842 -63.77 7.87 21.60
CA ALA A 842 -63.86 6.41 21.74
C ALA A 842 -64.52 5.99 23.07
N PHE A 843 -64.49 6.85 24.08
CA PHE A 843 -65.04 6.59 25.41
C PHE A 843 -66.43 7.24 25.61
N ARG A 844 -67.07 7.71 24.54
CA ARG A 844 -68.34 8.46 24.61
C ARG A 844 -69.49 7.63 25.21
N ASP A 845 -69.48 6.32 24.98
CA ASP A 845 -70.51 5.39 25.44
C ASP A 845 -70.17 4.76 26.80
N GLU A 846 -69.03 5.13 27.42
CA GLU A 846 -68.63 4.66 28.74
C GLU A 846 -69.14 5.57 29.87
N LEU A 847 -69.52 4.96 31.00
CA LEU A 847 -69.89 5.69 32.21
C LEU A 847 -68.65 6.26 32.90
N VAL A 848 -68.40 7.55 32.69
CA VAL A 848 -67.31 8.30 33.33
C VAL A 848 -67.84 9.39 34.26
N HIS A 849 -67.12 9.66 35.34
CA HIS A 849 -67.50 10.60 36.40
C HIS A 849 -67.09 12.05 36.09
N GLY A 850 -66.16 12.27 35.15
CA GLY A 850 -65.74 13.61 34.75
C GLY A 850 -64.60 13.65 33.74
N PHE A 851 -64.38 14.84 33.18
CA PHE A 851 -63.31 15.12 32.23
C PHE A 851 -62.34 16.17 32.81
N ILE A 852 -61.04 15.98 32.59
CA ILE A 852 -59.99 16.96 32.80
C ILE A 852 -59.46 17.38 31.44
N LEU A 853 -59.52 18.66 31.11
CA LEU A 853 -59.06 19.19 29.83
C LEU A 853 -57.71 19.89 30.02
N VAL A 854 -56.68 19.44 29.30
CA VAL A 854 -55.32 19.98 29.37
C VAL A 854 -54.97 20.62 28.02
N TYR A 855 -54.63 21.90 28.05
CA TYR A 855 -54.34 22.68 26.85
C TYR A 855 -53.34 23.81 27.11
N SER A 856 -52.66 24.26 26.05
CA SER A 856 -51.74 25.39 26.07
C SER A 856 -52.49 26.68 25.81
N THR A 857 -52.46 27.62 26.77
CA THR A 857 -53.00 28.97 26.58
C THR A 857 -52.20 29.81 25.58
N LYS A 858 -51.00 29.36 25.19
CA LYS A 858 -50.15 30.03 24.20
C LYS A 858 -50.50 29.67 22.75
N ARG A 859 -51.22 28.56 22.51
CA ARG A 859 -51.61 28.11 21.17
C ARG A 859 -53.05 28.50 20.89
N LYS A 860 -53.24 29.34 19.86
CA LYS A 860 -54.54 29.89 19.49
C LYS A 860 -55.54 28.80 19.06
N ALA A 861 -55.08 27.80 18.30
CA ALA A 861 -55.89 26.65 17.88
C ALA A 861 -56.48 25.86 19.06
N SER A 862 -55.68 25.61 20.09
CA SER A 862 -56.09 24.87 21.30
C SER A 862 -57.18 25.61 22.08
N LEU A 863 -57.08 26.95 22.17
CA LEU A 863 -58.13 27.78 22.77
C LEU A 863 -59.40 27.85 21.91
N ALA A 864 -59.26 27.92 20.58
CA ALA A 864 -60.40 27.98 19.66
C ALA A 864 -61.23 26.69 19.71
N THR A 865 -60.58 25.53 19.79
CA THR A 865 -61.23 24.22 19.82
C THR A 865 -61.95 23.92 21.15
N LEU A 866 -61.67 24.68 22.21
CA LEU A 866 -62.36 24.57 23.50
C LEU A 866 -63.68 25.35 23.57
N LYS A 867 -63.88 26.32 22.69
CA LYS A 867 -65.11 27.11 22.60
C LYS A 867 -66.16 26.32 21.82
#